data_AF-A0A9D8QVM5-F1
#
_entry.id   AF-A0A9D8QVM5-F1
#
_cell.length_a   1.000
_cell.length_b   1.000
_cell.length_c   1.000
_cell.angle_alpha   90.00
_cell.angle_beta   90.00
_cell.angle_gamma   90.00
#
_symmetry.space_group_name_H-M   'P 1'
#
loop_
_entity.id
_entity.type
_entity.pdbx_description
1 polymer ?
#
loop_
_entity_poly.entity_id
_entity_poly.type
_entity_poly.pdbx_seq_one_letter_code
_entity_poly.pdbx_strand_id
1 'polypeptide(L)'
;MKRLAYIFMAAALVLTACAKEQFEHPSEANAPRSASDYTPAITVDQELNQVTFSIAETGVVPVWVLQDNAGEWTSYNARNGFKKIFAAAGDYSVRMYIMNASGLTPDYVEKTFHIDNTIMSFDKYIRQISGGSEKVWRIDNSVDAHHACGESIGNPAGWWAAKPDEKAAFGMYDNRMTFTSEGGYTFEPGDAGTVYVNYGVTASPYGPHSETADFTFPVSAATSAYQFAVEGNDLVLKLDAGSLFPYIPNNEFLTDTKFYVTSLDNNSATLVAWNGSIAWQFILTSKAGKVTWNGFKYNADSNLWKPADAAHTITQWYAPGWSQIADAELTEAGGSYTLVYPSATSDQWQAQFFIIPDAPISLSAGKNYDYSVIVTTSQELPGMTFKLTDTTDDGNFLFTERIKIPANEDYIFYLQDLPGIDADAVKMVFDFGGNADNTEVTIKNIVLKDHAVDDGTVPPGDEPGDNPGQQGSYTYGENLIGGLYLDSIWFSAADWSGNLDPGAKYEGGKLTLTCPDGIGGSEWQGQVKLVADVPADPEKRYAFFATIESAADGVCTVKLADANDDSNHAFFYDNGVKLTAYEKVAYKQEPVSPDQAYEKVMVIFDFGRMPAGTEINVTGIELKEITGESSGGDGGGNGGGSLSYDSADNLWKPVDAEGGHTYSQYYATGSGWTQLANPEITQKGNAYSFTLDTETMNQWQAQFFIIPTDATKISLSAEKKYDFQCTVELSQDVNQVTFKLTDTTDDGNFLFTERRDITAFETFVFSLNEVSGIDAAAVKMVFDFGGNPADTEVLIKDIILREHK
;
A
#
# COMPACT_ATOMS: atom_id res chain seq x y z
N MET A 1 104.27 31.74 -34.88
CA MET A 1 105.09 30.50 -34.84
C MET A 1 104.17 29.38 -34.35
N LYS A 2 103.81 28.27 -35.01
CA LYS A 2 104.17 27.60 -36.27
C LYS A 2 102.89 26.91 -36.83
N ARG A 3 102.71 26.99 -38.16
CA ARG A 3 102.23 25.98 -39.14
C ARG A 3 100.86 25.29 -38.93
N LEU A 4 99.87 25.48 -39.81
CA LEU A 4 99.61 24.84 -41.13
C LEU A 4 99.36 23.31 -41.05
N ALA A 5 98.14 22.84 -41.39
CA ALA A 5 97.84 21.82 -42.42
C ALA A 5 96.46 21.10 -42.26
N TYR A 6 95.58 21.41 -43.21
CA TYR A 6 94.58 20.61 -43.94
C TYR A 6 94.27 19.11 -43.65
N ILE A 7 92.94 18.82 -43.60
CA ILE A 7 92.14 17.85 -44.42
C ILE A 7 92.25 16.31 -44.17
N PHE A 8 91.17 15.61 -43.74
CA PHE A 8 90.12 14.90 -44.55
C PHE A 8 89.33 13.87 -43.67
N MET A 9 88.00 13.85 -43.84
CA MET A 9 87.03 12.72 -43.78
C MET A 9 87.03 11.70 -42.62
N ALA A 10 85.90 11.62 -41.90
CA ALA A 10 84.88 10.56 -42.10
C ALA A 10 83.73 10.72 -41.07
N ALA A 11 82.50 10.53 -41.54
CA ALA A 11 81.30 10.51 -40.71
C ALA A 11 81.26 9.24 -39.84
N ALA A 12 80.93 9.39 -38.55
CA ALA A 12 80.42 8.31 -37.71
C ALA A 12 79.46 8.91 -36.67
N LEU A 13 78.24 8.36 -36.63
CA LEU A 13 77.18 8.69 -35.67
C LEU A 13 77.74 8.80 -34.25
N VAL A 14 77.56 9.96 -33.61
CA VAL A 14 77.61 10.04 -32.14
C VAL A 14 76.17 9.99 -31.66
N LEU A 15 75.80 8.82 -31.15
CA LEU A 15 74.63 8.62 -30.31
C LEU A 15 74.63 9.69 -29.21
N THR A 16 73.66 10.59 -29.23
CA THR A 16 73.31 11.38 -28.05
C THR A 16 72.74 10.41 -27.03
N ALA A 17 73.61 9.88 -26.16
CA ALA A 17 73.17 9.22 -24.96
C ALA A 17 72.37 10.24 -24.15
N CYS A 18 71.06 9.99 -24.00
CA CYS A 18 70.26 10.64 -22.96
C CYS A 18 71.06 10.57 -21.67
N ALA A 19 71.22 11.72 -20.99
CA ALA A 19 71.72 11.73 -19.63
C ALA A 19 70.90 10.71 -18.84
N LYS A 20 71.60 9.75 -18.25
CA LYS A 20 71.03 8.65 -17.48
C LYS A 20 70.04 9.25 -16.47
N GLU A 21 68.75 8.88 -16.55
CA GLU A 21 67.81 9.18 -15.48
C GLU A 21 68.46 8.75 -14.16
N GLN A 22 68.63 9.70 -13.26
CA GLN A 22 69.22 9.44 -11.96
C GLN A 22 68.13 8.76 -11.12
N PHE A 23 68.06 7.44 -11.21
CA PHE A 23 67.18 6.65 -10.34
C PHE A 23 67.72 6.75 -8.92
N GLU A 24 67.02 7.47 -8.05
CA GLU A 24 67.29 7.39 -6.62
C GLU A 24 66.93 5.98 -6.15
N HIS A 25 67.95 5.23 -5.73
CA HIS A 25 67.76 3.92 -5.12
C HIS A 25 67.47 4.10 -3.62
N PRO A 26 66.59 3.27 -3.02
CA PRO A 26 66.37 3.30 -1.59
C PRO A 26 67.69 3.20 -0.81
N SER A 27 67.91 4.10 0.13
CA SER A 27 69.10 4.14 0.98
C SER A 27 68.72 4.37 2.43
N GLU A 28 69.34 3.62 3.35
CA GLU A 28 69.15 3.84 4.80
C GLU A 28 69.49 5.27 5.24
N ALA A 29 70.44 5.93 4.56
CA ALA A 29 70.81 7.32 4.85
C ALA A 29 69.71 8.33 4.47
N ASN A 30 68.78 7.95 3.59
CA ASN A 30 67.70 8.77 3.07
C ASN A 30 66.32 8.29 3.53
N ALA A 31 66.26 7.31 4.44
CA ALA A 31 65.01 6.85 5.05
C ALA A 31 64.25 8.05 5.66
N PRO A 32 62.91 8.04 5.62
CA PRO A 32 62.14 9.09 6.25
C PRO A 32 62.52 9.15 7.73
N ARG A 33 62.66 10.37 8.26
CA ARG A 33 62.84 10.61 9.70
C ARG A 33 61.65 10.02 10.48
N SER A 34 61.81 9.85 11.79
CA SER A 34 60.74 9.35 12.67
C SER A 34 59.41 10.03 12.37
N ALA A 35 58.31 9.28 12.38
CA ALA A 35 56.98 9.86 12.18
C ALA A 35 56.69 11.00 13.16
N SER A 36 57.30 10.96 14.36
CA SER A 36 57.16 11.99 15.41
C SER A 36 57.77 13.35 15.07
N ASP A 37 58.62 13.43 14.04
CA ASP A 37 59.17 14.69 13.54
C ASP A 37 58.16 15.47 12.68
N TYR A 38 56.99 14.89 12.38
CA TYR A 38 55.95 15.47 11.53
C TYR A 38 54.67 15.68 12.33
N THR A 39 53.99 16.81 12.08
CA THR A 39 52.78 17.16 12.83
C THR A 39 51.53 16.94 11.98
N PRO A 40 50.68 15.95 12.31
CA PRO A 40 49.40 15.77 11.62
C PRO A 40 48.43 16.91 11.96
N ALA A 41 47.77 17.45 10.95
CA ALA A 41 46.64 18.35 11.07
C ALA A 41 45.34 17.58 10.77
N ILE A 42 44.48 17.46 11.78
CA ILE A 42 43.16 16.81 11.70
C ILE A 42 42.11 17.89 11.94
N THR A 43 41.25 18.11 10.95
CA THR A 43 40.15 19.07 11.05
C THR A 43 38.83 18.33 10.89
N VAL A 44 37.91 18.57 11.82
CA VAL A 44 36.58 17.96 11.83
C VAL A 44 35.57 19.03 11.43
N ASP A 45 34.81 18.75 10.38
CA ASP A 45 33.56 19.44 10.06
C ASP A 45 32.42 18.68 10.75
N GLN A 46 31.91 19.23 11.85
CA GLN A 46 30.87 18.59 12.67
C GLN A 46 29.49 18.63 12.01
N GLU A 47 29.26 19.48 11.01
CA GLU A 47 27.99 19.54 10.27
C GLU A 47 27.89 18.42 9.24
N LEU A 48 29.03 18.00 8.68
CA LEU A 48 29.12 16.95 7.66
C LEU A 48 29.75 15.64 8.19
N ASN A 49 30.15 15.61 9.46
CA ASN A 49 31.03 14.60 10.07
C ASN A 49 32.23 14.25 9.18
N GLN A 50 32.73 15.24 8.45
CA GLN A 50 33.79 15.05 7.49
C GLN A 50 35.12 15.43 8.15
N VAL A 51 36.02 14.47 8.23
CA VAL A 51 37.35 14.66 8.80
C VAL A 51 38.37 14.77 7.69
N THR A 52 39.21 15.81 7.76
CA THR A 52 40.32 16.05 6.84
C THR A 52 41.65 15.80 7.53
N PHE A 53 42.50 14.96 6.94
CA PHE A 53 43.82 14.57 7.42
C PHE A 53 44.92 15.13 6.50
N SER A 54 45.87 15.88 7.06
CA SER A 54 46.94 16.53 6.29
C SER A 54 48.24 16.73 7.08
N ILE A 55 49.33 17.02 6.36
CA ILE A 55 50.60 17.49 6.90
C ILE A 55 51.06 18.74 6.12
N ALA A 56 51.83 19.62 6.76
CA ALA A 56 52.33 20.84 6.13
C ALA A 56 53.60 20.61 5.29
N GLU A 57 54.34 19.55 5.59
CA GLU A 57 55.65 19.26 5.05
C GLU A 57 55.58 18.76 3.60
N THR A 58 56.51 19.24 2.78
CA THR A 58 56.65 18.87 1.37
C THR A 58 57.82 17.91 1.15
N GLY A 59 57.72 17.03 0.15
CA GLY A 59 58.81 16.07 -0.19
C GLY A 59 58.70 14.71 0.50
N VAL A 60 57.63 14.49 1.27
CA VAL A 60 57.25 13.21 1.88
C VAL A 60 55.77 12.93 1.63
N VAL A 61 55.34 11.68 1.82
CA VAL A 61 53.96 11.24 1.64
C VAL A 61 53.43 10.70 2.97
N PRO A 62 52.36 11.27 3.55
CA PRO A 62 51.74 10.69 4.73
C PRO A 62 50.97 9.42 4.36
N VAL A 63 51.02 8.41 5.22
CA VAL A 63 50.19 7.22 5.15
C VAL A 63 49.32 7.16 6.40
N TRP A 64 48.04 7.47 6.23
CA TRP A 64 47.03 7.40 7.27
C TRP A 64 46.52 5.96 7.37
N VAL A 65 46.46 5.42 8.57
CA VAL A 65 45.88 4.11 8.86
C VAL A 65 44.77 4.32 9.89
N LEU A 66 43.59 3.77 9.63
CA LEU A 66 42.38 3.93 10.44
C LEU A 66 41.93 2.56 10.95
N GLN A 67 41.27 2.57 12.11
CA GLN A 67 40.62 1.38 12.64
C GLN A 67 39.33 1.07 11.86
N ASP A 68 39.03 -0.22 11.72
CA ASP A 68 37.70 -0.71 11.35
C ASP A 68 36.81 -0.93 12.59
N ASN A 69 35.59 -1.41 12.37
CA ASN A 69 34.58 -1.58 13.41
C ASN A 69 34.93 -2.67 14.45
N ALA A 70 35.95 -3.50 14.21
CA ALA A 70 36.47 -4.46 15.18
C ALA A 70 37.64 -3.89 16.00
N GLY A 71 38.03 -2.62 15.75
CA GLY A 71 39.19 -1.97 16.36
C GLY A 71 40.52 -2.31 15.68
N GLU A 72 40.50 -3.00 14.55
CA GLU A 72 41.69 -3.44 13.82
C GLU A 72 42.16 -2.40 12.81
N TRP A 73 43.47 -2.22 12.67
CA TRP A 73 44.08 -1.20 11.80
C TRP A 73 44.20 -1.68 10.35
N THR A 74 43.08 -1.72 9.63
CA THR A 74 42.99 -2.40 8.32
C THR A 74 42.85 -1.46 7.13
N SER A 75 42.41 -0.21 7.35
CA SER A 75 42.18 0.77 6.28
C SER A 75 43.34 1.77 6.19
N TYR A 76 43.92 1.97 5.01
CA TYR A 76 45.01 2.94 4.81
C TYR A 76 44.80 3.86 3.61
N ASN A 77 45.35 5.08 3.67
CA ASN A 77 45.32 6.06 2.59
C ASN A 77 46.60 6.92 2.58
N ALA A 78 47.23 7.07 1.40
CA ALA A 78 48.49 7.81 1.26
C ALA A 78 48.32 9.26 0.74
N ARG A 79 47.10 9.82 0.77
CA ARG A 79 46.82 11.16 0.25
C ARG A 79 47.03 12.22 1.32
N ASN A 80 47.85 13.24 1.02
CA ASN A 80 47.86 14.47 1.82
C ASN A 80 46.60 15.29 1.50
N GLY A 81 45.81 15.65 2.53
CA GLY A 81 44.46 16.20 2.36
C GLY A 81 43.39 15.12 2.15
N PHE A 82 43.60 13.92 2.71
CA PHE A 82 42.61 12.85 2.71
C PHE A 82 41.37 13.29 3.49
N LYS A 83 40.17 13.01 2.94
CA LYS A 83 38.88 13.34 3.58
C LYS A 83 38.05 12.08 3.73
N LYS A 84 37.41 11.90 4.89
CA LYS A 84 36.51 10.77 5.18
C LYS A 84 35.35 11.21 6.06
N ILE A 85 34.15 10.71 5.78
CA ILE A 85 32.96 10.92 6.60
C ILE A 85 32.87 9.82 7.66
N PHE A 86 32.52 10.19 8.89
CA PHE A 86 32.31 9.28 10.02
C PHE A 86 30.85 9.36 10.47
N ALA A 87 30.05 8.35 10.15
CA ALA A 87 28.60 8.43 10.34
C ALA A 87 28.16 8.39 11.82
N ALA A 88 28.94 7.80 12.72
CA ALA A 88 28.58 7.68 14.14
C ALA A 88 29.29 8.72 15.02
N ALA A 89 28.60 9.17 16.07
CA ALA A 89 29.21 9.94 17.15
C ALA A 89 30.23 9.10 17.91
N GLY A 90 31.29 9.74 18.39
CA GLY A 90 32.26 9.08 19.25
C GLY A 90 33.69 9.52 19.00
N ASP A 91 34.59 8.90 19.76
CA ASP A 91 36.03 9.11 19.69
C ASP A 91 36.68 8.11 18.72
N TYR A 92 37.43 8.65 17.77
CA TYR A 92 38.13 7.87 16.76
C TYR A 92 39.64 8.08 16.86
N SER A 93 40.39 7.08 16.44
CA SER A 93 41.85 7.13 16.39
C SER A 93 42.38 6.96 14.96
N VAL A 94 43.46 7.67 14.65
CA VAL A 94 44.19 7.55 13.38
C VAL A 94 45.69 7.43 13.65
N ARG A 95 46.37 6.56 12.89
CA ARG A 95 47.83 6.46 12.86
C ARG A 95 48.36 7.09 11.59
N MET A 96 49.44 7.84 11.72
CA MET A 96 50.19 8.42 10.61
C MET A 96 51.60 7.86 10.55
N TYR A 97 51.94 7.30 9.40
CA TYR A 97 53.31 6.95 9.00
C TYR A 97 53.79 7.93 7.92
N ILE A 98 55.11 8.02 7.71
CA ILE A 98 55.70 8.85 6.66
C ILE A 98 56.45 7.97 5.66
N MET A 99 56.21 8.21 4.38
CA MET A 99 56.84 7.51 3.28
C MET A 99 57.64 8.49 2.41
N ASN A 100 58.80 8.07 1.94
CA ASN A 100 59.54 8.72 0.84
C ASN A 100 60.11 7.66 -0.12
N ALA A 101 60.91 8.07 -1.11
CA ALA A 101 61.51 7.15 -2.08
C ALA A 101 62.42 6.07 -1.47
N SER A 102 62.85 6.23 -0.21
CA SER A 102 63.72 5.29 0.51
C SER A 102 62.98 4.38 1.51
N GLY A 103 61.66 4.51 1.68
CA GLY A 103 60.86 3.60 2.50
C GLY A 103 59.77 4.26 3.34
N LEU A 104 59.17 3.47 4.24
CA LEU A 104 58.17 3.88 5.23
C LEU A 104 58.82 3.97 6.61
N THR A 105 58.38 4.89 7.46
CA THR A 105 58.83 4.95 8.85
C THR A 105 58.50 3.67 9.61
N PRO A 106 59.39 3.19 10.51
CA PRO A 106 59.12 2.01 11.35
C PRO A 106 58.17 2.34 12.52
N ASP A 107 57.99 3.63 12.82
CA ASP A 107 57.14 4.18 13.86
C ASP A 107 55.99 5.02 13.29
N TYR A 108 55.04 5.39 14.16
CA TYR A 108 53.84 6.15 13.81
C TYR A 108 53.51 7.22 14.85
N VAL A 109 52.74 8.22 14.43
CA VAL A 109 52.05 9.16 15.33
C VAL A 109 50.58 8.78 15.40
N GLU A 110 50.05 8.57 16.62
CA GLU A 110 48.63 8.32 16.85
C GLU A 110 47.94 9.61 17.34
N LYS A 111 46.75 9.88 16.81
CA LYS A 111 45.91 11.01 17.21
C LYS A 111 44.47 10.57 17.35
N THR A 112 43.76 11.23 18.25
CA THR A 112 42.31 11.09 18.42
C THR A 112 41.58 12.30 17.89
N PHE A 113 40.34 12.11 17.46
CA PHE A 113 39.39 13.17 17.13
C PHE A 113 37.97 12.73 17.52
N HIS A 114 37.11 13.71 17.78
CA HIS A 114 35.75 13.47 18.27
C HIS A 114 34.73 13.90 17.23
N ILE A 115 33.67 13.11 17.10
CA ILE A 115 32.50 13.38 16.28
C ILE A 115 31.31 13.59 17.21
N ASP A 116 30.70 14.78 17.16
CA ASP A 116 29.71 15.22 18.15
C ASP A 116 28.37 14.47 18.03
N ASN A 117 27.93 14.22 16.79
CA ASN A 117 26.63 13.63 16.48
C ASN A 117 26.76 12.50 15.47
N THR A 118 25.88 11.50 15.53
CA THR A 118 25.78 10.48 14.49
C THR A 118 25.04 11.09 13.29
N ILE A 119 25.70 11.40 12.16
CA ILE A 119 25.00 11.68 10.89
C ILE A 119 24.65 10.36 10.21
N MET A 120 23.90 9.54 10.93
CA MET A 120 23.00 8.58 10.33
C MET A 120 21.65 9.28 10.31
N SER A 121 21.18 9.65 9.12
CA SER A 121 19.81 10.08 8.98
C SER A 121 18.91 8.92 9.40
N PHE A 122 18.23 9.08 10.54
CA PHE A 122 17.17 8.18 10.94
C PHE A 122 15.91 8.42 10.13
N ASP A 123 15.86 9.45 9.28
CA ASP A 123 14.69 9.85 8.50
C ASP A 123 14.13 8.69 7.68
N LYS A 124 14.99 7.80 7.16
CA LYS A 124 14.53 6.58 6.49
C LYS A 124 13.77 5.66 7.44
N TYR A 125 14.30 5.40 8.64
CA TYR A 125 13.67 4.53 9.64
C TYR A 125 12.46 5.20 10.28
N ILE A 126 12.52 6.51 10.55
CA ILE A 126 11.40 7.34 11.01
C ILE A 126 10.30 7.31 9.96
N ARG A 127 10.60 7.50 8.67
CA ARG A 127 9.62 7.40 7.59
C ARG A 127 9.06 5.98 7.42
N GLN A 128 9.89 4.94 7.59
CA GLN A 128 9.42 3.55 7.56
C GLN A 128 8.47 3.25 8.71
N ILE A 129 8.80 3.65 9.95
CA ILE A 129 7.98 3.36 11.13
C ILE A 129 6.77 4.29 11.28
N SER A 130 6.84 5.53 10.82
CA SER A 130 5.73 6.53 10.90
C SER A 130 4.95 6.69 9.61
N GLY A 131 5.36 6.06 8.51
CA GLY A 131 4.71 6.28 7.20
C GLY A 131 4.96 7.66 6.56
N GLY A 132 5.64 8.58 7.24
CA GLY A 132 5.86 9.96 6.79
C GLY A 132 5.08 11.00 7.58
N SER A 133 4.01 10.61 8.26
CA SER A 133 3.21 11.44 9.17
C SER A 133 2.87 10.65 10.44
N GLU A 134 1.96 9.68 10.32
CA GLU A 134 1.65 8.70 11.35
C GLU A 134 1.39 7.32 10.76
N LYS A 135 1.70 6.27 11.52
CA LYS A 135 1.45 4.90 11.11
C LYS A 135 1.16 4.01 12.30
N VAL A 136 0.12 3.21 12.14
CA VAL A 136 -0.37 2.27 13.16
C VAL A 136 0.22 0.89 12.92
N TRP A 137 0.71 0.28 13.99
CA TRP A 137 1.28 -1.06 14.02
C TRP A 137 0.51 -1.95 15.00
N ARG A 138 0.56 -3.25 14.76
CA ARG A 138 0.10 -4.31 15.68
C ARG A 138 1.06 -5.48 15.62
N ILE A 139 0.97 -6.41 16.59
CA ILE A 139 1.64 -7.70 16.50
C ILE A 139 1.09 -8.46 15.29
N ASP A 140 1.98 -8.99 14.45
CA ASP A 140 1.60 -9.81 13.30
C ASP A 140 1.30 -11.24 13.74
N ASN A 141 0.09 -11.46 14.27
CA ASN A 141 -0.37 -12.75 14.76
C ASN A 141 -0.52 -13.82 13.66
N SER A 142 -0.34 -13.46 12.38
CA SER A 142 -0.44 -14.38 11.24
C SER A 142 0.84 -15.19 11.00
N VAL A 143 1.99 -14.73 11.52
CA VAL A 143 3.29 -15.35 11.26
C VAL A 143 3.82 -16.13 12.47
N ASP A 144 4.52 -17.22 12.20
CA ASP A 144 5.29 -17.96 13.21
C ASP A 144 6.29 -17.04 13.91
N ALA A 145 6.49 -17.27 15.21
CA ALA A 145 7.45 -16.54 16.04
C ALA A 145 7.22 -15.03 16.13
N HIS A 146 6.00 -14.55 15.85
CA HIS A 146 5.63 -13.15 16.06
C HIS A 146 5.76 -12.71 17.52
N HIS A 147 5.70 -13.65 18.45
CA HIS A 147 6.14 -13.50 19.83
C HIS A 147 6.98 -14.71 20.21
N ALA A 148 8.21 -14.50 20.67
CA ALA A 148 9.14 -15.60 20.95
C ALA A 148 10.16 -15.21 22.03
N CYS A 149 10.85 -16.20 22.60
CA CYS A 149 12.02 -15.96 23.45
C CYS A 149 13.19 -16.92 23.19
N GLY A 150 14.39 -16.44 23.48
CA GLY A 150 15.64 -17.14 23.15
C GLY A 150 16.87 -16.57 23.83
N GLU A 151 18.02 -17.14 23.51
CA GLU A 151 19.28 -16.92 24.23
C GLU A 151 20.09 -15.71 23.77
N SER A 152 19.76 -15.06 22.64
CA SER A 152 20.53 -13.92 22.12
C SER A 152 19.72 -13.05 21.16
N ILE A 153 20.16 -11.81 20.91
CA ILE A 153 19.58 -10.94 19.86
C ILE A 153 19.65 -11.61 18.48
N GLY A 154 20.71 -12.37 18.20
CA GLY A 154 20.88 -13.10 16.95
C GLY A 154 20.08 -14.41 16.85
N ASN A 155 19.55 -14.91 17.97
CA ASN A 155 18.65 -16.07 18.01
C ASN A 155 17.54 -15.87 19.07
N PRO A 156 16.63 -14.92 18.86
CA PRO A 156 15.69 -14.49 19.89
C PRO A 156 14.46 -15.41 20.01
N ALA A 157 14.38 -16.47 19.20
CA ALA A 157 13.33 -17.48 19.21
C ALA A 157 13.85 -18.89 19.55
N GLY A 158 15.10 -18.99 20.05
CA GLY A 158 15.78 -20.28 20.25
C GLY A 158 15.21 -21.19 21.35
N TRP A 159 14.36 -20.68 22.24
CA TRP A 159 13.76 -21.47 23.33
C TRP A 159 12.27 -21.73 23.14
N TRP A 160 11.52 -20.73 22.71
CA TRP A 160 10.10 -20.85 22.45
C TRP A 160 9.65 -19.81 21.42
N ALA A 161 8.69 -20.16 20.57
CA ALA A 161 8.11 -19.30 19.57
C ALA A 161 6.60 -19.57 19.46
N ALA A 162 5.80 -18.52 19.50
CA ALA A 162 4.37 -18.60 19.30
C ALA A 162 4.05 -19.08 17.89
N LYS A 163 3.06 -19.97 17.78
CA LYS A 163 2.36 -20.24 16.52
C LYS A 163 1.37 -19.13 16.20
N PRO A 164 0.88 -19.02 14.96
CA PRO A 164 -0.08 -18.00 14.58
C PRO A 164 -1.29 -18.09 15.51
N ASP A 165 -1.78 -16.93 15.92
CA ASP A 165 -2.91 -16.75 16.85
C ASP A 165 -2.77 -17.37 18.26
N GLU A 166 -1.61 -17.97 18.63
CA GLU A 166 -1.47 -18.72 19.89
C GLU A 166 -1.74 -17.86 21.15
N LYS A 167 -1.59 -16.54 21.07
CA LYS A 167 -1.81 -15.60 22.19
C LYS A 167 -3.10 -14.78 22.10
N ALA A 168 -4.09 -15.21 21.31
CA ALA A 168 -5.34 -14.46 21.12
C ALA A 168 -6.12 -14.19 22.42
N ALA A 169 -6.01 -15.07 23.42
CA ALA A 169 -6.71 -14.93 24.70
C ALA A 169 -6.10 -13.87 25.65
N PHE A 170 -4.96 -13.26 25.32
CA PHE A 170 -4.21 -12.39 26.22
C PHE A 170 -4.26 -10.90 25.85
N GLY A 171 -5.14 -10.51 24.93
CA GLY A 171 -5.37 -9.10 24.55
C GLY A 171 -4.26 -8.44 23.72
N MET A 172 -3.09 -9.06 23.65
CA MET A 172 -1.90 -8.54 22.97
C MET A 172 -2.12 -8.17 21.49
N TYR A 173 -2.99 -8.89 20.78
CA TYR A 173 -3.25 -8.65 19.35
C TYR A 173 -4.25 -7.50 19.09
N ASP A 174 -5.02 -7.11 20.11
CA ASP A 174 -5.95 -5.97 20.02
C ASP A 174 -5.22 -4.64 20.17
N ASN A 175 -4.02 -4.66 20.76
CA ASN A 175 -3.23 -3.46 20.99
C ASN A 175 -2.80 -2.81 19.67
N ARG A 176 -2.76 -1.47 19.64
CA ARG A 176 -2.26 -0.66 18.52
C ARG A 176 -1.16 0.26 18.99
N MET A 177 -0.15 0.44 18.13
CA MET A 177 1.02 1.26 18.39
C MET A 177 1.17 2.25 17.25
N THR A 178 0.89 3.52 17.51
CA THR A 178 0.99 4.58 16.50
C THR A 178 2.31 5.31 16.68
N PHE A 179 3.09 5.42 15.60
CA PHE A 179 4.33 6.19 15.57
C PHE A 179 4.13 7.39 14.64
N THR A 180 4.52 8.58 15.10
CA THR A 180 4.44 9.83 14.32
C THR A 180 5.82 10.30 13.88
N SER A 181 5.92 11.01 12.76
CA SER A 181 7.19 11.49 12.19
C SER A 181 7.94 12.46 13.10
N GLU A 182 7.24 13.09 14.04
CA GLU A 182 7.79 13.99 15.07
C GLU A 182 8.36 13.25 16.29
N GLY A 183 8.34 11.91 16.30
CA GLY A 183 8.82 11.09 17.42
C GLY A 183 7.79 10.83 18.50
N GLY A 184 6.51 11.08 18.26
CA GLY A 184 5.41 10.71 19.17
C GLY A 184 5.03 9.23 19.03
N TYR A 185 4.71 8.61 20.17
CA TYR A 185 4.25 7.22 20.27
C TYR A 185 2.92 7.16 21.03
N THR A 186 1.92 6.47 20.48
CA THR A 186 0.65 6.22 21.15
C THR A 186 0.42 4.72 21.25
N PHE A 187 0.10 4.26 22.46
CA PHE A 187 -0.34 2.90 22.72
C PHE A 187 -1.84 2.90 23.01
N GLU A 188 -2.60 2.15 22.22
CA GLU A 188 -4.02 1.90 22.42
C GLU A 188 -4.24 0.42 22.77
N PRO A 189 -4.84 0.08 23.92
CA PRO A 189 -5.02 -1.31 24.30
C PRO A 189 -6.09 -2.07 23.48
N GLY A 190 -6.87 -1.36 22.66
CA GLY A 190 -8.00 -1.94 21.94
C GLY A 190 -9.09 -2.47 22.87
N ASP A 191 -9.98 -3.31 22.34
CA ASP A 191 -11.15 -3.84 23.06
C ASP A 191 -10.79 -4.67 24.29
N ALA A 192 -9.65 -5.36 24.26
CA ALA A 192 -9.17 -6.12 25.41
C ALA A 192 -8.80 -5.24 26.61
N GLY A 193 -8.53 -3.95 26.41
CA GLY A 193 -8.20 -3.01 27.50
C GLY A 193 -7.00 -3.42 28.36
N THR A 194 -6.13 -4.30 27.85
CA THR A 194 -5.08 -4.98 28.61
C THR A 194 -3.77 -5.07 27.82
N VAL A 195 -2.67 -5.20 28.55
CA VAL A 195 -1.36 -5.65 28.05
C VAL A 195 -1.02 -7.03 28.62
N TYR A 196 -0.17 -7.79 27.93
CA TYR A 196 0.33 -9.06 28.44
C TYR A 196 1.66 -8.86 29.18
N VAL A 197 1.86 -9.51 30.32
CA VAL A 197 2.96 -9.20 31.25
C VAL A 197 3.64 -10.48 31.68
N ASN A 198 4.98 -10.49 31.58
CA ASN A 198 5.78 -11.60 32.06
C ASN A 198 5.63 -11.78 33.57
N TYR A 199 5.49 -13.02 34.05
CA TYR A 199 5.33 -13.30 35.49
C TYR A 199 6.50 -12.81 36.35
N GLY A 200 7.70 -12.69 35.76
CA GLY A 200 8.91 -12.18 36.42
C GLY A 200 8.88 -10.67 36.67
N VAL A 201 7.94 -9.93 36.08
CA VAL A 201 7.75 -8.50 36.33
C VAL A 201 7.11 -8.32 37.70
N THR A 202 7.86 -7.73 38.62
CA THR A 202 7.45 -7.49 40.01
C THR A 202 7.44 -6.02 40.39
N ALA A 203 7.93 -5.15 39.50
CA ALA A 203 7.91 -3.71 39.66
C ALA A 203 6.49 -3.14 39.46
N SER A 204 6.23 -1.99 40.10
CA SER A 204 5.00 -1.21 39.92
C SER A 204 4.91 -0.68 38.48
N PRO A 205 3.72 -0.59 37.86
CA PRO A 205 2.38 -0.84 38.43
C PRO A 205 1.92 -2.32 38.46
N TYR A 206 2.65 -3.23 37.82
CA TYR A 206 2.20 -4.62 37.61
C TYR A 206 2.26 -5.46 38.90
N GLY A 207 3.35 -5.31 39.65
CA GLY A 207 3.56 -6.03 40.91
C GLY A 207 3.64 -7.56 40.75
N PRO A 208 3.97 -8.29 41.83
CA PRO A 208 3.98 -9.75 41.81
C PRO A 208 2.55 -10.31 41.62
N HIS A 209 2.35 -11.10 40.56
CA HIS A 209 1.05 -11.68 40.21
C HIS A 209 1.04 -13.22 40.27
N SER A 210 2.10 -13.86 39.78
CA SER A 210 2.22 -15.31 39.66
C SER A 210 3.69 -15.72 39.76
N GLU A 211 3.95 -16.95 40.21
CA GLU A 211 5.32 -17.49 40.29
C GLU A 211 5.73 -18.26 39.01
N THR A 212 4.78 -18.56 38.12
CA THR A 212 5.04 -19.48 36.99
C THR A 212 4.32 -19.13 35.69
N ALA A 213 3.40 -18.17 35.67
CA ALA A 213 2.55 -17.90 34.52
C ALA A 213 2.39 -16.41 34.27
N ASP A 214 2.64 -15.99 33.04
CA ASP A 214 2.38 -14.64 32.55
C ASP A 214 0.88 -14.31 32.67
N PHE A 215 0.55 -13.03 32.73
CA PHE A 215 -0.79 -12.55 33.06
C PHE A 215 -1.16 -11.30 32.25
N THR A 216 -2.45 -11.01 32.12
CA THR A 216 -2.92 -9.75 31.53
C THR A 216 -3.09 -8.69 32.60
N PHE A 217 -2.79 -7.44 32.26
CA PHE A 217 -2.94 -6.31 33.17
C PHE A 217 -3.76 -5.20 32.50
N PRO A 218 -4.81 -4.68 33.16
CA PRO A 218 -5.65 -3.64 32.58
C PRO A 218 -4.90 -2.32 32.48
N VAL A 219 -5.02 -1.67 31.33
CA VAL A 219 -4.39 -0.39 31.05
C VAL A 219 -5.37 0.51 30.30
N SER A 220 -5.01 1.78 30.15
CA SER A 220 -5.72 2.71 29.29
C SER A 220 -4.78 3.21 28.21
N ALA A 221 -5.35 3.81 27.17
CA ALA A 221 -4.62 4.54 26.15
C ALA A 221 -3.57 5.45 26.80
N ALA A 222 -2.36 5.45 26.25
CA ALA A 222 -1.25 6.25 26.76
C ALA A 222 -0.40 6.77 25.61
N THR A 223 0.08 8.00 25.76
CA THR A 223 1.02 8.64 24.84
C THR A 223 2.41 8.72 25.48
N SER A 224 3.43 8.69 24.62
CA SER A 224 4.85 8.72 24.95
C SER A 224 5.63 9.27 23.75
N ALA A 225 6.95 9.24 23.82
CA ALA A 225 7.84 9.51 22.69
C ALA A 225 8.64 8.26 22.30
N TYR A 226 9.16 8.27 21.07
CA TYR A 226 10.13 7.31 20.58
C TYR A 226 11.30 8.00 19.88
N GLN A 227 12.43 7.30 19.83
CA GLN A 227 13.57 7.70 19.00
C GLN A 227 14.34 6.48 18.52
N PHE A 228 14.97 6.60 17.35
CA PHE A 228 16.00 5.66 16.93
C PHE A 228 17.37 6.09 17.46
N ALA A 229 18.19 5.12 17.81
CA ALA A 229 19.57 5.29 18.24
C ALA A 229 20.44 4.17 17.68
N VAL A 230 21.76 4.32 17.84
CA VAL A 230 22.73 3.25 17.56
C VAL A 230 23.41 2.88 18.87
N GLU A 231 23.43 1.59 19.19
CA GLU A 231 24.23 1.04 20.28
C GLU A 231 25.22 0.02 19.71
N GLY A 232 26.51 0.35 19.70
CA GLY A 232 27.52 -0.46 19.03
C GLY A 232 27.30 -0.48 17.51
N ASN A 233 26.96 -1.65 16.96
CA ASN A 233 26.65 -1.84 15.54
C ASN A 233 25.14 -1.97 15.27
N ASP A 234 24.31 -1.96 16.31
CA ASP A 234 22.89 -2.30 16.20
C ASP A 234 22.01 -1.05 16.14
N LEU A 235 20.97 -1.09 15.29
CA LEU A 235 19.90 -0.10 15.28
C LEU A 235 18.96 -0.39 16.46
N VAL A 236 18.62 0.65 17.21
CA VAL A 236 17.79 0.55 18.40
C VAL A 236 16.61 1.50 18.33
N LEU A 237 15.41 1.02 18.66
CA LEU A 237 14.22 1.83 18.92
C LEU A 237 14.06 1.98 20.44
N LYS A 238 13.99 3.22 20.92
CA LYS A 238 13.73 3.53 22.33
C LYS A 238 12.41 4.23 22.48
N LEU A 239 11.63 3.85 23.49
CA LEU A 239 10.47 4.59 23.97
C LEU A 239 10.82 5.26 25.32
N ASP A 240 10.07 6.27 25.76
CA ASP A 240 10.28 6.81 27.10
C ASP A 240 10.06 5.74 28.18
N ALA A 241 10.74 5.88 29.31
CA ALA A 241 10.67 4.93 30.41
C ALA A 241 9.22 4.76 30.90
N GLY A 242 8.77 3.49 30.93
CA GLY A 242 7.43 3.11 31.38
C GLY A 242 6.38 3.16 30.27
N SER A 243 6.78 3.36 29.01
CA SER A 243 5.87 3.25 27.87
C SER A 243 5.23 1.87 27.82
N LEU A 244 3.93 1.85 27.50
CA LEU A 244 3.20 0.61 27.28
C LEU A 244 3.65 -0.04 25.97
N PHE A 245 3.64 -1.36 25.94
CA PHE A 245 3.89 -2.18 24.76
C PHE A 245 3.05 -3.46 24.88
N PRO A 246 2.69 -4.15 23.78
CA PRO A 246 1.79 -5.31 23.85
C PRO A 246 2.24 -6.43 24.80
N TYR A 247 3.55 -6.55 25.04
CA TYR A 247 4.11 -7.41 26.07
C TYR A 247 5.16 -6.70 26.92
N ILE A 248 5.11 -6.91 28.24
CA ILE A 248 6.11 -6.40 29.19
C ILE A 248 7.02 -7.55 29.65
N PRO A 249 8.28 -7.63 29.16
CA PRO A 249 9.09 -8.83 29.30
C PRO A 249 9.85 -8.97 30.63
N ASN A 250 10.23 -7.86 31.27
CA ASN A 250 11.05 -7.86 32.49
C ASN A 250 11.00 -6.49 33.19
N ASN A 251 11.58 -6.40 34.39
CA ASN A 251 11.60 -5.16 35.17
C ASN A 251 12.48 -4.07 34.53
N GLU A 252 13.62 -4.42 33.93
CA GLU A 252 14.52 -3.43 33.31
C GLU A 252 13.84 -2.67 32.16
N PHE A 253 12.97 -3.36 31.41
CA PHE A 253 12.20 -2.81 30.29
C PHE A 253 11.30 -1.63 30.70
N LEU A 254 10.90 -1.53 31.97
CA LEU A 254 10.10 -0.41 32.48
C LEU A 254 10.92 0.86 32.70
N THR A 255 12.25 0.73 32.83
CA THR A 255 13.16 1.85 33.07
C THR A 255 14.02 2.19 31.85
N ASP A 256 14.23 1.23 30.95
CA ASP A 256 14.90 1.37 29.65
C ASP A 256 14.08 0.61 28.60
N THR A 257 12.99 1.24 28.14
CA THR A 257 12.07 0.64 27.15
C THR A 257 12.73 0.66 25.78
N LYS A 258 13.45 -0.42 25.47
CA LYS A 258 14.39 -0.49 24.37
C LYS A 258 14.25 -1.77 23.55
N PHE A 259 14.35 -1.61 22.23
CA PHE A 259 14.34 -2.71 21.28
C PHE A 259 15.52 -2.64 20.32
N TYR A 260 16.17 -3.77 20.10
CA TYR A 260 17.07 -3.96 18.97
C TYR A 260 16.22 -4.24 17.73
N VAL A 261 16.43 -3.46 16.68
CA VAL A 261 15.67 -3.55 15.42
C VAL A 261 16.44 -4.48 14.50
N THR A 262 15.96 -5.72 14.36
CA THR A 262 16.62 -6.74 13.53
C THR A 262 16.11 -6.75 12.09
N SER A 263 14.89 -6.24 11.87
CA SER A 263 14.32 -5.96 10.55
C SER A 263 13.35 -4.77 10.65
N LEU A 264 13.36 -3.91 9.64
CA LEU A 264 12.36 -2.85 9.47
C LEU A 264 12.19 -2.56 7.98
N ASP A 265 10.99 -2.78 7.48
CA ASP A 265 10.55 -2.36 6.16
C ASP A 265 9.32 -1.44 6.26
N ASN A 266 8.65 -1.18 5.13
CA ASN A 266 7.52 -0.26 5.11
C ASN A 266 6.32 -0.78 5.90
N ASN A 267 6.15 -2.11 6.00
CA ASN A 267 4.95 -2.73 6.54
C ASN A 267 5.22 -3.86 7.55
N SER A 268 6.47 -4.20 7.83
CA SER A 268 6.88 -5.19 8.81
C SER A 268 8.07 -4.68 9.64
N ALA A 269 8.07 -5.01 10.93
CA ALA A 269 9.18 -4.72 11.83
C ALA A 269 9.43 -5.90 12.76
N THR A 270 10.70 -6.28 12.93
CA THR A 270 11.10 -7.26 13.94
C THR A 270 11.90 -6.55 15.03
N LEU A 271 11.36 -6.57 16.24
CA LEU A 271 11.91 -5.91 17.42
C LEU A 271 12.32 -6.95 18.46
N VAL A 272 13.45 -6.74 19.12
CA VAL A 272 13.96 -7.64 20.17
C VAL A 272 14.24 -6.85 21.44
N ALA A 273 13.54 -7.19 22.53
CA ALA A 273 13.90 -6.73 23.86
C ALA A 273 14.94 -7.70 24.47
N TRP A 274 16.00 -7.17 25.08
CA TRP A 274 17.12 -7.99 25.59
C TRP A 274 17.61 -7.46 26.93
N ASN A 275 17.68 -8.34 27.94
CA ASN A 275 18.14 -7.97 29.29
C ASN A 275 19.54 -8.50 29.65
N GLY A 276 20.29 -9.04 28.68
CA GLY A 276 21.59 -9.68 28.92
C GLY A 276 21.52 -11.19 29.10
N SER A 277 20.34 -11.76 29.33
CA SER A 277 20.15 -13.21 29.52
C SER A 277 19.06 -13.80 28.62
N ILE A 278 17.97 -13.07 28.41
CA ILE A 278 16.82 -13.51 27.60
C ILE A 278 16.55 -12.44 26.54
N ALA A 279 16.31 -12.91 25.32
CA ALA A 279 15.77 -12.13 24.22
C ALA A 279 14.27 -12.40 24.11
N TRP A 280 13.46 -11.37 23.88
CA TRP A 280 12.06 -11.49 23.51
C TRP A 280 11.83 -10.83 22.16
N GLN A 281 11.36 -11.60 21.18
CA GLN A 281 11.06 -11.12 19.83
C GLN A 281 9.60 -10.68 19.70
N PHE A 282 9.39 -9.64 18.90
CA PHE A 282 8.10 -9.16 18.43
C PHE A 282 8.16 -8.90 16.93
N ILE A 283 7.27 -9.52 16.16
CA ILE A 283 7.07 -9.18 14.74
C ILE A 283 5.81 -8.34 14.65
N LEU A 284 5.95 -7.15 14.07
CA LEU A 284 4.89 -6.17 13.88
C LEU A 284 4.52 -6.08 12.41
N THR A 285 3.28 -5.69 12.14
CA THR A 285 2.81 -5.35 10.79
C THR A 285 2.05 -4.03 10.80
N SER A 286 2.26 -3.24 9.74
CA SER A 286 1.48 -2.05 9.40
C SER A 286 0.83 -2.17 8.02
N LYS A 287 0.85 -3.35 7.39
CA LYS A 287 0.04 -3.59 6.19
C LYS A 287 -1.38 -3.15 6.51
N ALA A 288 -2.07 -2.62 5.50
CA ALA A 288 -3.49 -2.30 5.55
C ALA A 288 -4.36 -3.56 5.70
N GLY A 289 -4.08 -4.38 6.71
CA GLY A 289 -5.14 -4.89 7.53
C GLY A 289 -5.71 -3.69 8.29
N LYS A 290 -6.63 -2.99 7.63
CA LYS A 290 -7.81 -2.50 8.31
C LYS A 290 -8.47 -3.75 8.89
N VAL A 291 -8.03 -4.18 10.07
CA VAL A 291 -8.92 -4.90 10.97
C VAL A 291 -9.53 -3.81 11.83
N THR A 292 -10.47 -3.06 11.25
CA THR A 292 -11.45 -2.32 12.05
C THR A 292 -12.56 -3.25 12.52
N TRP A 293 -12.62 -4.48 12.00
CA TRP A 293 -13.61 -5.47 12.37
C TRP A 293 -13.06 -6.87 12.18
N ASN A 294 -13.15 -7.73 13.20
CA ASN A 294 -12.53 -9.06 13.26
C ASN A 294 -13.59 -10.18 13.28
N GLY A 295 -14.79 -9.89 12.79
CA GLY A 295 -15.98 -10.67 13.13
C GLY A 295 -16.62 -10.22 14.44
N PHE A 296 -17.73 -10.86 14.79
CA PHE A 296 -18.35 -10.75 16.10
C PHE A 296 -17.41 -11.30 17.21
N LYS A 297 -17.68 -11.01 18.48
CA LYS A 297 -16.74 -11.36 19.56
C LYS A 297 -16.68 -12.87 19.81
N TYR A 298 -15.63 -13.52 19.31
CA TYR A 298 -15.38 -14.96 19.48
C TYR A 298 -15.60 -15.47 20.90
N ASN A 299 -14.98 -14.78 21.85
CA ASN A 299 -14.89 -15.22 23.24
C ASN A 299 -16.10 -14.82 24.08
N ALA A 300 -17.07 -14.09 23.52
CA ALA A 300 -18.27 -13.69 24.24
C ALA A 300 -19.06 -14.91 24.71
N ASP A 301 -19.65 -14.83 25.90
CA ASP A 301 -20.52 -15.87 26.45
C ASP A 301 -21.77 -16.11 25.57
N SER A 302 -22.09 -15.16 24.69
CA SER A 302 -23.18 -15.21 23.72
C SER A 302 -22.86 -15.97 22.43
N ASN A 303 -21.59 -16.33 22.19
CA ASN A 303 -21.23 -17.14 21.02
C ASN A 303 -21.72 -18.58 21.19
N LEU A 304 -22.84 -18.89 20.55
CA LEU A 304 -23.47 -20.21 20.54
C LEU A 304 -22.59 -21.28 19.89
N TRP A 305 -21.65 -20.89 19.03
CA TRP A 305 -20.76 -21.81 18.31
C TRP A 305 -19.55 -22.26 19.14
N LYS A 306 -19.10 -21.45 20.11
CA LYS A 306 -17.89 -21.70 20.92
C LYS A 306 -17.81 -23.11 21.53
N PRO A 307 -18.91 -23.73 22.04
CA PRO A 307 -18.87 -25.11 22.53
C PRO A 307 -18.57 -26.15 21.45
N ALA A 308 -18.93 -25.89 20.18
CA ALA A 308 -18.65 -26.79 19.07
C ALA A 308 -17.15 -26.90 18.81
N ASP A 309 -16.40 -25.81 18.91
CA ASP A 309 -14.93 -25.82 18.72
C ASP A 309 -14.21 -26.70 19.76
N ALA A 310 -14.80 -26.90 20.94
CA ALA A 310 -14.28 -27.78 21.98
C ALA A 310 -14.67 -29.26 21.80
N ALA A 311 -15.82 -29.53 21.18
CA ALA A 311 -16.33 -30.88 20.95
C ALA A 311 -17.28 -30.94 19.75
N HIS A 312 -16.85 -31.63 18.69
CA HIS A 312 -17.59 -31.76 17.46
C HIS A 312 -17.18 -33.04 16.70
N THR A 313 -18.02 -33.42 15.74
CA THR A 313 -17.73 -34.45 14.75
C THR A 313 -17.46 -33.79 13.40
N ILE A 314 -16.33 -34.13 12.79
CA ILE A 314 -15.99 -33.72 11.42
C ILE A 314 -16.32 -34.84 10.43
N THR A 315 -16.92 -34.45 9.31
CA THR A 315 -16.97 -35.29 8.11
C THR A 315 -16.51 -34.46 6.91
N GLN A 316 -16.02 -35.15 5.88
CA GLN A 316 -15.63 -34.53 4.62
C GLN A 316 -16.26 -35.28 3.45
N TRP A 317 -16.45 -34.56 2.35
CA TRP A 317 -16.75 -35.15 1.05
C TRP A 317 -15.89 -34.47 -0.01
N TYR A 318 -14.81 -35.15 -0.38
CA TYR A 318 -13.84 -34.65 -1.34
C TYR A 318 -13.83 -35.54 -2.58
N ALA A 319 -14.34 -35.02 -3.68
CA ALA A 319 -14.69 -35.79 -4.87
C ALA A 319 -14.45 -35.01 -6.18
N PRO A 320 -13.18 -34.80 -6.58
CA PRO A 320 -12.85 -34.29 -7.91
C PRO A 320 -13.57 -35.09 -9.00
N GLY A 321 -14.30 -34.39 -9.89
CA GLY A 321 -15.10 -35.05 -10.93
C GLY A 321 -16.18 -36.00 -10.38
N TRP A 322 -16.73 -35.70 -9.20
CA TRP A 322 -17.77 -36.47 -8.51
C TRP A 322 -17.38 -37.90 -8.11
N SER A 323 -16.09 -38.20 -8.10
CA SER A 323 -15.55 -39.48 -7.64
C SER A 323 -14.82 -39.26 -6.32
N GLN A 324 -15.39 -39.74 -5.21
CA GLN A 324 -14.81 -39.53 -3.89
C GLN A 324 -13.40 -40.10 -3.80
N ILE A 325 -12.49 -39.30 -3.28
CA ILE A 325 -11.11 -39.66 -2.97
C ILE A 325 -10.89 -39.60 -1.45
N ALA A 326 -9.65 -39.80 -1.01
CA ALA A 326 -9.31 -39.61 0.40
C ALA A 326 -9.58 -38.16 0.81
N ASP A 327 -10.13 -37.97 2.01
CA ASP A 327 -10.41 -36.65 2.60
C ASP A 327 -9.14 -35.77 2.64
N ALA A 328 -9.35 -34.45 2.67
CA ALA A 328 -8.24 -33.50 2.77
C ALA A 328 -7.53 -33.66 4.12
N GLU A 329 -6.22 -33.42 4.11
CA GLU A 329 -5.44 -33.40 5.35
C GLU A 329 -5.96 -32.25 6.21
N LEU A 330 -6.33 -32.55 7.46
CA LEU A 330 -6.90 -31.60 8.40
C LEU A 330 -5.96 -31.46 9.60
N THR A 331 -5.65 -30.22 9.95
CA THR A 331 -5.01 -29.85 11.22
C THR A 331 -5.96 -28.99 12.03
N GLU A 332 -6.21 -29.40 13.27
CA GLU A 332 -7.05 -28.67 14.22
C GLU A 332 -6.18 -28.04 15.32
N ALA A 333 -6.38 -26.76 15.58
CA ALA A 333 -5.70 -26.04 16.66
C ALA A 333 -6.61 -24.97 17.27
N GLY A 334 -7.18 -25.25 18.45
CA GLY A 334 -7.86 -24.25 19.28
C GLY A 334 -9.01 -23.49 18.60
N GLY A 335 -9.91 -24.20 17.87
CA GLY A 335 -11.00 -23.58 17.12
C GLY A 335 -10.60 -23.04 15.74
N SER A 336 -9.39 -23.37 15.29
CA SER A 336 -8.91 -23.16 13.92
C SER A 336 -8.79 -24.51 13.20
N TYR A 337 -9.20 -24.54 11.93
CA TYR A 337 -9.21 -25.70 11.06
C TYR A 337 -8.40 -25.38 9.81
N THR A 338 -7.30 -26.11 9.58
CA THR A 338 -6.50 -25.97 8.36
C THR A 338 -6.63 -27.23 7.50
N LEU A 339 -7.15 -27.08 6.29
CA LEU A 339 -7.34 -28.15 5.32
C LEU A 339 -6.36 -28.00 4.16
N VAL A 340 -5.74 -29.10 3.74
CA VAL A 340 -4.87 -29.14 2.56
C VAL A 340 -5.50 -30.04 1.50
N TYR A 341 -5.95 -29.43 0.40
CA TYR A 341 -6.54 -30.09 -0.74
C TYR A 341 -5.48 -30.39 -1.82
N PRO A 342 -4.98 -31.63 -1.92
CA PRO A 342 -3.88 -31.96 -2.85
C PRO A 342 -4.27 -31.97 -4.32
N SER A 343 -5.56 -31.97 -4.64
CA SER A 343 -6.11 -32.10 -5.98
C SER A 343 -7.16 -31.03 -6.24
N ALA A 344 -7.24 -30.56 -7.48
CA ALA A 344 -8.21 -29.57 -7.89
C ALA A 344 -9.62 -30.17 -7.93
N THR A 345 -10.61 -29.32 -7.69
CA THR A 345 -12.02 -29.59 -8.00
C THR A 345 -12.55 -28.53 -8.94
N SER A 346 -13.60 -28.85 -9.70
CA SER A 346 -14.18 -27.92 -10.69
C SER A 346 -15.52 -27.35 -10.25
N ASP A 347 -16.31 -28.14 -9.53
CA ASP A 347 -17.71 -27.82 -9.26
C ASP A 347 -17.93 -27.55 -7.76
N GLN A 348 -18.91 -26.70 -7.47
CA GLN A 348 -19.47 -26.57 -6.12
C GLN A 348 -19.88 -27.95 -5.59
N TRP A 349 -19.64 -28.18 -4.30
CA TRP A 349 -19.90 -29.41 -3.55
C TRP A 349 -18.93 -30.58 -3.78
N GLN A 350 -17.85 -30.37 -4.53
CA GLN A 350 -16.80 -31.38 -4.68
C GLN A 350 -15.75 -31.38 -3.57
N ALA A 351 -15.72 -30.39 -2.67
CA ALA A 351 -14.74 -30.31 -1.57
C ALA A 351 -15.42 -29.83 -0.28
N GLN A 352 -16.27 -30.67 0.30
CA GLN A 352 -17.10 -30.33 1.45
C GLN A 352 -16.41 -30.68 2.76
N PHE A 353 -16.56 -29.79 3.73
CA PHE A 353 -16.07 -29.91 5.09
C PHE A 353 -17.22 -29.57 6.06
N PHE A 354 -17.59 -30.54 6.89
CA PHE A 354 -18.71 -30.45 7.80
C PHE A 354 -18.21 -30.40 9.24
N ILE A 355 -18.73 -29.45 10.02
CA ILE A 355 -18.54 -29.38 11.47
C ILE A 355 -19.91 -29.59 12.12
N ILE A 356 -20.05 -30.70 12.83
CA ILE A 356 -21.29 -31.07 13.52
C ILE A 356 -21.03 -30.97 15.03
N PRO A 357 -21.62 -29.98 15.73
CA PRO A 357 -21.47 -29.87 17.17
C PRO A 357 -21.95 -31.14 17.90
N ASP A 358 -21.17 -31.66 18.84
CA ASP A 358 -21.57 -32.84 19.63
C ASP A 358 -22.71 -32.47 20.61
N ALA A 359 -22.68 -31.23 21.12
CA ALA A 359 -23.78 -30.62 21.85
C ALA A 359 -24.66 -29.85 20.86
N PRO A 360 -25.96 -30.19 20.72
CA PRO A 360 -26.86 -29.54 19.79
C PRO A 360 -26.95 -28.02 19.99
N ILE A 361 -26.80 -27.26 18.90
CA ILE A 361 -27.12 -25.83 18.84
C ILE A 361 -28.51 -25.70 18.20
N SER A 362 -29.51 -25.28 18.98
CA SER A 362 -30.88 -25.09 18.49
C SER A 362 -31.12 -23.63 18.07
N LEU A 363 -31.82 -23.42 16.96
CA LEU A 363 -32.28 -22.11 16.49
C LEU A 363 -33.81 -22.03 16.53
N SER A 364 -34.36 -20.81 16.56
CA SER A 364 -35.80 -20.58 16.48
C SER A 364 -36.16 -19.51 15.46
N ALA A 365 -37.24 -19.74 14.72
CA ALA A 365 -37.82 -18.78 13.77
C ALA A 365 -38.38 -17.51 14.44
N GLY A 366 -38.52 -17.50 15.76
CA GLY A 366 -38.93 -16.31 16.53
C GLY A 366 -37.80 -15.37 16.92
N LYS A 367 -36.56 -15.65 16.49
CA LYS A 367 -35.34 -14.88 16.81
C LYS A 367 -34.59 -14.52 15.53
N ASN A 368 -33.70 -13.55 15.64
CA ASN A 368 -32.75 -13.21 14.59
C ASN A 368 -31.32 -13.53 15.05
N TYR A 369 -30.42 -13.75 14.11
CA TYR A 369 -29.06 -14.22 14.41
C TYR A 369 -28.00 -13.46 13.62
N ASP A 370 -26.84 -13.29 14.25
CA ASP A 370 -25.63 -12.76 13.64
C ASP A 370 -24.60 -13.86 13.49
N TYR A 371 -23.83 -13.81 12.41
CA TYR A 371 -22.80 -14.78 12.08
C TYR A 371 -21.52 -14.11 11.59
N SER A 372 -20.37 -14.63 12.00
CA SER A 372 -19.09 -14.29 11.35
C SER A 372 -18.10 -15.45 11.37
N VAL A 373 -17.16 -15.44 10.42
CA VAL A 373 -16.02 -16.36 10.36
C VAL A 373 -14.85 -15.70 9.62
N ILE A 374 -13.62 -16.08 9.98
CA ILE A 374 -12.40 -15.67 9.27
C ILE A 374 -11.87 -16.86 8.47
N VAL A 375 -11.54 -16.62 7.21
CA VAL A 375 -10.97 -17.61 6.30
C VAL A 375 -9.71 -17.07 5.63
N THR A 376 -8.63 -17.84 5.60
CA THR A 376 -7.45 -17.58 4.76
C THR A 376 -7.24 -18.75 3.82
N THR A 377 -6.88 -18.50 2.56
CA THR A 377 -6.56 -19.54 1.59
C THR A 377 -5.19 -19.32 0.96
N SER A 378 -4.41 -20.35 0.65
CA SER A 378 -3.10 -20.18 -0.02
C SER A 378 -3.23 -19.82 -1.50
N GLN A 379 -4.38 -20.14 -2.09
CA GLN A 379 -4.74 -19.87 -3.46
C GLN A 379 -6.15 -19.29 -3.52
N GLU A 380 -6.42 -18.48 -4.55
CA GLU A 380 -7.72 -17.86 -4.72
C GLU A 380 -8.77 -18.97 -4.92
N LEU A 381 -9.85 -18.94 -4.14
CA LEU A 381 -11.00 -19.79 -4.37
C LEU A 381 -12.00 -19.03 -5.24
N PRO A 382 -12.34 -19.52 -6.45
CA PRO A 382 -13.31 -18.86 -7.32
C PRO A 382 -14.72 -18.82 -6.72
N GLY A 383 -14.99 -19.69 -5.73
CA GLY A 383 -16.17 -19.62 -4.87
C GLY A 383 -16.08 -20.63 -3.73
N MET A 384 -16.00 -20.14 -2.50
CA MET A 384 -16.19 -20.92 -1.28
C MET A 384 -17.64 -20.81 -0.82
N THR A 385 -18.28 -21.93 -0.50
CA THR A 385 -19.64 -21.94 0.05
C THR A 385 -19.60 -21.95 1.58
N PHE A 386 -20.38 -21.08 2.20
CA PHE A 386 -20.67 -21.01 3.63
C PHE A 386 -22.12 -21.40 3.85
N LYS A 387 -22.40 -22.42 4.66
CA LYS A 387 -23.79 -22.84 4.92
C LYS A 387 -23.96 -23.30 6.37
N LEU A 388 -24.91 -22.69 7.08
CA LEU A 388 -25.35 -23.15 8.39
C LEU A 388 -26.76 -23.75 8.26
N THR A 389 -26.90 -25.05 8.52
CA THR A 389 -28.12 -25.79 8.18
C THR A 389 -28.55 -26.74 9.28
N ASP A 390 -29.85 -27.06 9.34
CA ASP A 390 -30.39 -28.13 10.18
C ASP A 390 -29.65 -29.45 9.88
N THR A 391 -29.33 -30.19 10.93
CA THR A 391 -28.66 -31.49 10.83
C THR A 391 -29.52 -32.57 10.17
N THR A 392 -30.85 -32.40 10.19
CA THR A 392 -31.85 -33.38 9.72
C THR A 392 -32.55 -33.01 8.41
N ASP A 393 -32.48 -31.73 8.00
CA ASP A 393 -33.06 -31.22 6.75
C ASP A 393 -32.14 -30.17 6.10
N ASP A 394 -31.40 -30.58 5.07
CA ASP A 394 -30.49 -29.69 4.33
C ASP A 394 -31.20 -28.55 3.58
N GLY A 395 -32.54 -28.60 3.45
CA GLY A 395 -33.37 -27.52 2.91
C GLY A 395 -33.79 -26.47 3.95
N ASN A 396 -33.60 -26.75 5.25
CA ASN A 396 -33.85 -25.84 6.35
C ASN A 396 -32.52 -25.24 6.85
N PHE A 397 -32.11 -24.11 6.29
CA PHE A 397 -30.84 -23.46 6.60
C PHE A 397 -31.00 -21.99 6.98
N LEU A 398 -30.12 -21.50 7.84
CA LEU A 398 -30.10 -20.10 8.23
C LEU A 398 -29.53 -19.23 7.10
N PHE A 399 -28.46 -19.70 6.46
CA PHE A 399 -27.89 -19.06 5.26
C PHE A 399 -27.14 -20.07 4.39
N THR A 400 -26.97 -19.75 3.11
CA THR A 400 -26.08 -20.44 2.17
C THR A 400 -25.49 -19.43 1.19
N GLU A 401 -24.25 -19.03 1.40
CA GLU A 401 -23.58 -18.02 0.59
C GLU A 401 -22.41 -18.62 -0.16
N ARG A 402 -22.15 -18.19 -1.39
CA ARG A 402 -20.98 -18.60 -2.17
C ARG A 402 -20.17 -17.39 -2.59
N ILE A 403 -18.98 -17.27 -2.02
CA ILE A 403 -18.16 -16.05 -2.09
C ILE A 403 -16.79 -16.38 -2.67
N LYS A 404 -16.30 -15.56 -3.59
CA LYS A 404 -14.92 -15.63 -4.06
C LYS A 404 -13.99 -15.27 -2.90
N ILE A 405 -13.01 -16.12 -2.60
CA ILE A 405 -12.04 -15.87 -1.51
C ILE A 405 -10.67 -15.57 -2.13
N PRO A 406 -10.10 -14.38 -1.86
CA PRO A 406 -8.78 -14.01 -2.33
C PRO A 406 -7.68 -14.84 -1.66
N ALA A 407 -6.54 -14.99 -2.35
CA ALA A 407 -5.41 -15.75 -1.85
C ALA A 407 -4.58 -14.93 -0.85
N ASN A 408 -4.06 -15.61 0.18
CA ASN A 408 -3.05 -15.15 1.12
C ASN A 408 -3.45 -13.93 1.96
N GLU A 409 -4.75 -13.73 2.19
CA GLU A 409 -5.29 -12.71 3.08
C GLU A 409 -6.46 -13.26 3.91
N ASP A 410 -6.62 -12.73 5.13
CA ASP A 410 -7.79 -13.04 5.97
C ASP A 410 -9.03 -12.40 5.35
N TYR A 411 -10.00 -13.23 4.98
CA TYR A 411 -11.32 -12.84 4.52
C TYR A 411 -12.33 -13.04 5.65
N ILE A 412 -13.05 -11.98 6.01
CA ILE A 412 -14.07 -12.03 7.06
C ILE A 412 -15.45 -12.10 6.40
N PHE A 413 -16.08 -13.26 6.49
CA PHE A 413 -17.45 -13.43 6.06
C PHE A 413 -18.38 -13.21 7.24
N TYR A 414 -19.41 -12.40 7.05
CA TYR A 414 -20.40 -12.13 8.09
C TYR A 414 -21.78 -11.78 7.56
N LEU A 415 -22.76 -12.02 8.42
CA LEU A 415 -24.17 -11.73 8.21
C LEU A 415 -24.76 -11.23 9.53
N GLN A 416 -25.72 -10.33 9.46
CA GLN A 416 -26.38 -9.76 10.63
C GLN A 416 -27.90 -9.74 10.48
N ASP A 417 -28.59 -9.74 11.62
CA ASP A 417 -30.04 -9.68 11.73
C ASP A 417 -30.78 -10.70 10.85
N LEU A 418 -30.21 -11.90 10.71
CA LEU A 418 -30.80 -12.95 9.88
C LEU A 418 -32.06 -13.50 10.54
N PRO A 419 -33.21 -13.56 9.83
CA PRO A 419 -34.38 -14.26 10.33
C PRO A 419 -34.05 -15.70 10.67
N GLY A 420 -34.33 -16.11 11.90
CA GLY A 420 -34.05 -17.46 12.38
C GLY A 420 -34.87 -18.54 11.68
N ILE A 421 -34.45 -19.78 11.90
CA ILE A 421 -35.18 -20.99 11.49
C ILE A 421 -35.51 -21.82 12.73
N ASP A 422 -36.58 -22.62 12.67
CA ASP A 422 -36.82 -23.65 13.69
C ASP A 422 -35.95 -24.87 13.36
N ALA A 423 -34.91 -25.10 14.16
CA ALA A 423 -34.00 -26.24 14.02
C ALA A 423 -33.55 -26.72 15.40
N ASP A 424 -33.74 -28.01 15.70
CA ASP A 424 -33.33 -28.59 16.98
C ASP A 424 -31.80 -28.71 17.10
N ALA A 425 -31.10 -28.85 15.98
CA ALA A 425 -29.65 -28.92 15.90
C ALA A 425 -29.16 -28.46 14.51
N VAL A 426 -28.13 -27.60 14.47
CA VAL A 426 -27.49 -27.14 13.23
C VAL A 426 -26.05 -27.65 13.05
N LYS A 427 -25.59 -27.71 11.80
CA LYS A 427 -24.21 -28.02 11.38
C LYS A 427 -23.67 -26.93 10.47
N MET A 428 -22.36 -26.70 10.52
CA MET A 428 -21.66 -25.83 9.57
C MET A 428 -21.16 -26.67 8.41
N VAL A 429 -21.35 -26.16 7.20
CA VAL A 429 -20.88 -26.75 5.96
C VAL A 429 -20.07 -25.69 5.23
N PHE A 430 -18.79 -25.97 5.06
CA PHE A 430 -17.93 -25.25 4.15
C PHE A 430 -17.73 -26.10 2.89
N ASP A 431 -17.76 -25.49 1.72
CA ASP A 431 -17.39 -26.17 0.48
C ASP A 431 -16.39 -25.33 -0.31
N PHE A 432 -15.28 -25.96 -0.68
CA PHE A 432 -14.18 -25.33 -1.42
C PHE A 432 -14.17 -25.79 -2.89
N GLY A 433 -15.30 -26.31 -3.38
CA GLY A 433 -15.47 -26.76 -4.75
C GLY A 433 -15.06 -25.68 -5.76
N GLY A 434 -14.15 -26.00 -6.67
CA GLY A 434 -13.46 -25.02 -7.53
C GLY A 434 -12.02 -24.73 -7.11
N ASN A 435 -11.50 -25.36 -6.05
CA ASN A 435 -10.11 -25.20 -5.60
C ASN A 435 -9.10 -25.71 -6.64
N ALA A 436 -7.92 -25.10 -6.67
CA ALA A 436 -6.77 -25.59 -7.44
C ALA A 436 -6.02 -26.71 -6.68
N ASP A 437 -5.12 -27.41 -7.37
CA ASP A 437 -4.22 -28.40 -6.75
C ASP A 437 -3.39 -27.75 -5.62
N ASN A 438 -3.22 -28.45 -4.51
CA ASN A 438 -2.46 -27.99 -3.34
C ASN A 438 -3.00 -26.68 -2.72
N THR A 439 -4.32 -26.52 -2.68
CA THR A 439 -4.94 -25.40 -1.98
C THR A 439 -4.98 -25.68 -0.48
N GLU A 440 -4.43 -24.77 0.32
CA GLU A 440 -4.54 -24.78 1.77
C GLU A 440 -5.63 -23.77 2.18
N VAL A 441 -6.48 -24.14 3.12
CA VAL A 441 -7.55 -23.28 3.64
C VAL A 441 -7.55 -23.34 5.15
N THR A 442 -7.45 -22.18 5.80
CA THR A 442 -7.58 -22.01 7.24
C THR A 442 -8.89 -21.32 7.56
N ILE A 443 -9.70 -21.93 8.43
CA ILE A 443 -10.94 -21.38 8.98
C ILE A 443 -10.74 -21.13 10.47
N LYS A 444 -11.05 -19.94 10.96
CA LYS A 444 -10.99 -19.60 12.39
C LYS A 444 -12.08 -18.62 12.79
N ASN A 445 -12.28 -18.46 14.09
CA ASN A 445 -13.16 -17.43 14.67
C ASN A 445 -14.62 -17.53 14.17
N ILE A 446 -15.23 -18.72 14.28
CA ILE A 446 -16.64 -18.91 13.97
C ILE A 446 -17.49 -18.36 15.13
N VAL A 447 -18.38 -17.43 14.82
CA VAL A 447 -19.30 -16.83 15.80
C VAL A 447 -20.72 -16.91 15.30
N LEU A 448 -21.60 -17.40 16.16
CA LEU A 448 -23.06 -17.40 15.95
C LEU A 448 -23.71 -16.86 17.22
N LYS A 449 -24.49 -15.78 17.15
CA LYS A 449 -25.17 -15.21 18.32
C LYS A 449 -26.59 -14.79 18.00
N ASP A 450 -27.42 -14.67 19.03
CA ASP A 450 -28.73 -14.01 18.95
C ASP A 450 -28.51 -12.52 18.66
N HIS A 451 -29.15 -11.98 17.62
CA HIS A 451 -29.02 -10.58 17.22
C HIS A 451 -29.43 -9.61 18.34
N ALA A 452 -30.37 -10.01 19.20
CA ALA A 452 -30.80 -9.19 20.33
C ALA A 452 -29.70 -9.01 21.40
N VAL A 453 -28.60 -9.78 21.33
CA VAL A 453 -27.46 -9.62 22.22
C VAL A 453 -26.47 -8.65 21.61
N ASP A 454 -26.46 -7.44 22.18
CA ASP A 454 -25.39 -6.48 21.99
C ASP A 454 -24.12 -6.96 22.72
N ASP A 455 -23.16 -7.46 21.96
CA ASP A 455 -21.83 -7.81 22.44
C ASP A 455 -20.86 -6.62 22.34
N GLY A 456 -21.35 -5.43 21.97
CA GLY A 456 -20.57 -4.20 21.76
C GLY A 456 -19.76 -4.23 20.47
N THR A 457 -20.10 -5.11 19.52
CA THR A 457 -19.51 -5.08 18.18
C THR A 457 -20.29 -4.14 17.28
N VAL A 458 -19.58 -3.37 16.47
CA VAL A 458 -20.17 -2.49 15.45
C VAL A 458 -19.73 -3.03 14.10
N PRO A 459 -20.63 -3.71 13.35
CA PRO A 459 -20.33 -4.19 12.01
C PRO A 459 -19.98 -3.04 11.05
N PRO A 460 -19.12 -3.28 10.04
CA PRO A 460 -18.87 -2.28 8.99
C PRO A 460 -20.20 -2.00 8.25
N GLY A 461 -20.78 -0.81 8.41
CA GLY A 461 -22.08 -0.49 7.80
C GLY A 461 -23.02 0.41 8.62
N ASP A 462 -22.71 0.70 9.88
CA ASP A 462 -23.51 1.61 10.71
C ASP A 462 -23.13 3.11 10.59
N GLU A 463 -22.21 3.45 9.68
CA GLU A 463 -22.04 4.82 9.15
C GLU A 463 -22.65 4.94 7.75
N PRO A 464 -23.33 6.07 7.41
CA PRO A 464 -24.01 6.21 6.14
C PRO A 464 -22.98 6.38 5.02
N GLY A 465 -22.55 5.27 4.43
CA GLY A 465 -21.70 5.29 3.24
C GLY A 465 -20.86 4.04 2.97
N ASP A 466 -20.79 3.05 3.87
CA ASP A 466 -19.84 1.96 3.67
C ASP A 466 -20.39 0.64 4.25
N ASN A 467 -21.26 -0.02 3.50
CA ASN A 467 -21.89 -1.28 3.89
C ASN A 467 -21.41 -2.39 2.93
N PRO A 468 -20.44 -3.25 3.32
CA PRO A 468 -20.04 -4.42 2.53
C PRO A 468 -21.07 -5.56 2.61
N GLY A 469 -22.11 -5.43 3.44
CA GLY A 469 -23.14 -6.46 3.67
C GLY A 469 -24.51 -6.19 3.04
N GLN A 470 -24.67 -5.13 2.24
CA GLN A 470 -25.84 -4.97 1.38
C GLN A 470 -25.43 -4.91 -0.10
N GLN A 471 -24.92 -6.02 -0.60
CA GLN A 471 -24.96 -6.31 -2.03
C GLN A 471 -26.24 -7.12 -2.29
N GLY A 472 -27.17 -6.57 -3.07
CA GLY A 472 -28.29 -7.38 -3.59
C GLY A 472 -27.75 -8.64 -4.25
N SER A 473 -28.30 -9.81 -3.91
CA SER A 473 -27.79 -11.10 -4.36
C SER A 473 -28.07 -11.29 -5.85
N TYR A 474 -27.10 -10.96 -6.70
CA TYR A 474 -27.08 -11.42 -8.09
C TYR A 474 -26.50 -12.84 -8.13
N THR A 475 -27.29 -13.80 -8.60
CA THR A 475 -26.77 -15.12 -8.96
C THR A 475 -26.13 -15.03 -10.34
N TYR A 476 -24.85 -15.42 -10.45
CA TYR A 476 -24.13 -15.45 -11.72
C TYR A 476 -24.40 -16.73 -12.51
N GLY A 477 -24.79 -16.59 -13.77
CA GLY A 477 -24.86 -17.68 -14.73
C GLY A 477 -23.49 -18.12 -15.25
N GLU A 478 -23.51 -19.04 -16.22
CA GLU A 478 -22.30 -19.50 -16.90
C GLU A 478 -21.60 -18.38 -17.68
N ASN A 479 -20.30 -18.55 -17.96
CA ASN A 479 -19.57 -17.62 -18.83
C ASN A 479 -20.08 -17.76 -20.27
N LEU A 480 -20.84 -16.78 -20.73
CA LEU A 480 -21.42 -16.72 -22.07
C LEU A 480 -20.35 -16.52 -23.16
N ILE A 481 -19.22 -15.89 -22.84
CA ILE A 481 -18.15 -15.60 -23.81
C ILE A 481 -16.97 -16.57 -23.69
N GLY A 482 -17.19 -17.79 -23.21
CA GLY A 482 -16.15 -18.84 -23.18
C GLY A 482 -15.61 -19.23 -24.56
N GLY A 483 -16.37 -18.92 -25.63
CA GLY A 483 -15.98 -19.14 -27.03
C GLY A 483 -15.32 -17.95 -27.72
N LEU A 484 -14.75 -16.98 -26.97
CA LEU A 484 -14.05 -15.83 -27.56
C LEU A 484 -12.98 -16.28 -28.58
N TYR A 485 -12.89 -15.56 -29.68
CA TYR A 485 -11.78 -15.67 -30.62
C TYR A 485 -11.25 -14.28 -30.96
N LEU A 486 -9.97 -14.23 -31.29
CA LEU A 486 -9.33 -13.01 -31.77
C LEU A 486 -9.86 -12.67 -33.16
N ASP A 487 -10.57 -11.54 -33.28
CA ASP A 487 -11.15 -11.08 -34.54
C ASP A 487 -10.16 -10.18 -35.29
N SER A 488 -9.68 -9.13 -34.62
CA SER A 488 -8.76 -8.18 -35.24
C SER A 488 -7.85 -7.48 -34.24
N ILE A 489 -6.68 -7.11 -34.74
CA ILE A 489 -5.65 -6.34 -34.02
C ILE A 489 -5.33 -5.12 -34.86
N TRP A 490 -5.33 -3.96 -34.24
CA TRP A 490 -4.95 -2.73 -34.92
C TRP A 490 -4.17 -1.81 -33.99
N PHE A 491 -2.87 -1.67 -34.27
CA PHE A 491 -1.98 -0.76 -33.55
C PHE A 491 -1.42 0.27 -34.52
N SER A 492 -1.25 1.51 -34.03
CA SER A 492 -0.84 2.64 -34.85
C SER A 492 0.13 3.58 -34.16
N ALA A 493 0.97 4.20 -34.97
CA ALA A 493 1.70 5.40 -34.60
C ALA A 493 0.77 6.62 -34.48
N ALA A 494 1.32 7.74 -34.01
CA ALA A 494 0.59 8.97 -33.71
C ALA A 494 -0.15 9.58 -34.91
N ASP A 495 0.25 9.23 -36.15
CA ASP A 495 -0.36 9.68 -37.40
C ASP A 495 -1.54 8.82 -37.88
N TRP A 496 -1.95 7.83 -37.07
CA TRP A 496 -3.04 6.89 -37.39
C TRP A 496 -2.77 6.03 -38.65
N SER A 497 -1.50 5.85 -39.03
CA SER A 497 -1.12 5.06 -40.20
C SER A 497 -1.53 3.58 -40.11
N GLY A 498 -1.76 3.08 -38.89
CA GLY A 498 -1.81 1.65 -38.59
C GLY A 498 -0.47 0.95 -38.86
N ASN A 499 -0.51 -0.38 -38.95
CA ASN A 499 0.59 -1.29 -39.32
C ASN A 499 1.66 -1.56 -38.25
N LEU A 500 1.41 -1.25 -36.98
CA LEU A 500 2.26 -1.75 -35.90
C LEU A 500 1.80 -3.16 -35.50
N ASP A 501 2.77 -4.03 -35.23
CA ASP A 501 2.51 -5.41 -34.81
C ASP A 501 2.88 -5.58 -33.33
N PRO A 502 1.89 -5.75 -32.43
CA PRO A 502 2.12 -5.96 -31.01
C PRO A 502 2.45 -7.42 -30.65
N GLY A 503 2.48 -8.33 -31.65
CA GLY A 503 2.62 -9.76 -31.41
C GLY A 503 1.46 -10.37 -30.62
N ALA A 504 0.27 -9.75 -30.68
CA ALA A 504 -0.87 -10.12 -29.84
C ALA A 504 -1.43 -11.51 -30.16
N LYS A 505 -1.70 -12.30 -29.12
CA LYS A 505 -2.25 -13.66 -29.22
C LYS A 505 -3.33 -13.88 -28.18
N TYR A 506 -4.41 -14.56 -28.58
CA TYR A 506 -5.43 -15.05 -27.67
C TYR A 506 -5.46 -16.59 -27.70
N GLU A 507 -4.92 -17.22 -26.66
CA GLU A 507 -4.79 -18.66 -26.55
C GLU A 507 -5.14 -19.10 -25.12
N GLY A 508 -5.97 -20.14 -24.97
CA GLY A 508 -6.32 -20.69 -23.66
C GLY A 508 -7.02 -19.71 -22.70
N GLY A 509 -7.82 -18.76 -23.23
CA GLY A 509 -8.50 -17.75 -22.42
C GLY A 509 -7.62 -16.58 -21.98
N LYS A 510 -6.39 -16.50 -22.50
CA LYS A 510 -5.41 -15.46 -22.18
C LYS A 510 -5.05 -14.64 -23.41
N LEU A 511 -5.19 -13.33 -23.32
CA LEU A 511 -4.61 -12.37 -24.27
C LEU A 511 -3.21 -11.99 -23.80
N THR A 512 -2.23 -12.07 -24.70
CA THR A 512 -0.85 -11.62 -24.46
C THR A 512 -0.40 -10.73 -25.59
N LEU A 513 0.31 -9.65 -25.29
CA LEU A 513 0.93 -8.76 -26.28
C LEU A 513 2.07 -7.95 -25.68
N THR A 514 2.87 -7.32 -26.54
CA THR A 514 3.83 -6.28 -26.15
C THR A 514 3.51 -5.02 -26.93
N CYS A 515 3.38 -3.89 -26.25
CA CYS A 515 3.09 -2.62 -26.91
C CYS A 515 4.25 -2.27 -27.87
N PRO A 516 4.00 -2.11 -29.18
CA PRO A 516 5.06 -2.02 -30.17
C PRO A 516 5.79 -0.67 -30.12
N ASP A 517 7.05 -0.68 -30.54
CA ASP A 517 7.81 0.55 -30.74
C ASP A 517 7.09 1.49 -31.71
N GLY A 518 7.02 2.77 -31.36
CA GLY A 518 6.38 3.80 -32.18
C GLY A 518 4.87 3.93 -32.02
N ILE A 519 4.25 3.25 -31.03
CA ILE A 519 2.84 3.46 -30.68
C ILE A 519 2.54 4.93 -30.38
N GLY A 520 1.38 5.42 -30.84
CA GLY A 520 1.09 6.85 -30.85
C GLY A 520 0.73 7.49 -29.51
N GLY A 521 0.44 6.68 -28.47
CA GLY A 521 0.18 7.18 -27.11
C GLY A 521 -1.25 7.70 -26.85
N SER A 522 -2.17 7.58 -27.81
CA SER A 522 -3.58 8.00 -27.68
C SER A 522 -4.53 6.81 -27.54
N GLU A 523 -5.70 7.06 -26.97
CA GLU A 523 -6.79 6.07 -26.96
C GLU A 523 -7.12 5.62 -28.39
N TRP A 524 -7.42 4.33 -28.54
CA TRP A 524 -7.75 3.62 -29.76
C TRP A 524 -6.58 3.34 -30.72
N GLN A 525 -5.34 3.66 -30.34
CA GLN A 525 -4.15 3.34 -31.14
C GLN A 525 -3.54 1.97 -30.85
N GLY A 526 -4.12 1.17 -29.96
CA GLY A 526 -3.64 -0.17 -29.59
C GLY A 526 -4.78 -1.16 -29.36
N GLN A 527 -5.64 -1.32 -30.37
CA GLN A 527 -6.86 -2.12 -30.28
C GLN A 527 -6.61 -3.61 -30.46
N VAL A 528 -7.19 -4.40 -29.56
CA VAL A 528 -7.41 -5.84 -29.72
C VAL A 528 -8.88 -6.13 -29.56
N LYS A 529 -9.49 -6.71 -30.59
CA LYS A 529 -10.92 -7.07 -30.62
C LYS A 529 -11.07 -8.58 -30.52
N LEU A 530 -11.78 -9.02 -29.48
CA LEU A 530 -12.18 -10.40 -29.27
C LEU A 530 -13.69 -10.51 -29.48
N VAL A 531 -14.14 -11.47 -30.29
CA VAL A 531 -15.56 -11.65 -30.61
C VAL A 531 -16.04 -12.98 -30.06
N ALA A 532 -17.27 -13.00 -29.56
CA ALA A 532 -17.99 -14.22 -29.22
C ALA A 532 -19.33 -14.25 -29.98
N ASP A 533 -19.61 -15.40 -30.60
CA ASP A 533 -20.86 -15.63 -31.34
C ASP A 533 -22.03 -15.94 -30.39
N VAL A 534 -22.26 -15.05 -29.41
CA VAL A 534 -23.33 -15.16 -28.42
C VAL A 534 -24.22 -13.93 -28.43
N PRO A 535 -25.56 -14.13 -28.39
CA PRO A 535 -26.48 -13.02 -28.34
C PRO A 535 -26.52 -12.40 -26.93
N ALA A 536 -26.82 -11.10 -26.88
CA ALA A 536 -27.11 -10.38 -25.64
C ALA A 536 -28.46 -9.66 -25.75
N ASP A 537 -29.26 -9.75 -24.69
CA ASP A 537 -30.63 -9.25 -24.64
C ASP A 537 -30.70 -8.01 -23.72
N PRO A 538 -31.27 -6.87 -24.17
CA PRO A 538 -31.39 -5.67 -23.37
C PRO A 538 -32.29 -5.84 -22.12
N GLU A 539 -33.18 -6.84 -22.13
CA GLU A 539 -34.06 -7.14 -20.99
C GLU A 539 -33.32 -7.93 -19.89
N LYS A 540 -32.16 -8.50 -20.20
CA LYS A 540 -31.33 -9.26 -19.25
C LYS A 540 -30.25 -8.39 -18.64
N ARG A 541 -29.76 -8.77 -17.46
CA ARG A 541 -28.63 -8.13 -16.80
C ARG A 541 -27.42 -9.05 -16.88
N TYR A 542 -26.25 -8.45 -16.98
CA TYR A 542 -24.99 -9.16 -17.10
C TYR A 542 -23.94 -8.57 -16.15
N ALA A 543 -22.89 -9.35 -15.91
CA ALA A 543 -21.67 -8.93 -15.28
C ALA A 543 -20.47 -9.32 -16.16
N PHE A 544 -19.59 -8.35 -16.42
CA PHE A 544 -18.36 -8.56 -17.16
C PHE A 544 -17.16 -8.56 -16.22
N PHE A 545 -16.21 -9.47 -16.47
CA PHE A 545 -14.99 -9.63 -15.69
C PHE A 545 -13.78 -9.70 -16.62
N ALA A 546 -12.66 -9.15 -16.17
CA ALA A 546 -11.33 -9.37 -16.73
C ALA A 546 -10.27 -9.16 -15.65
N THR A 547 -9.10 -9.77 -15.80
CA THR A 547 -7.90 -9.45 -15.00
C THR A 547 -6.83 -8.96 -15.94
N ILE A 548 -6.37 -7.72 -15.75
CA ILE A 548 -5.38 -7.06 -16.61
C ILE A 548 -4.10 -6.87 -15.82
N GLU A 549 -2.98 -7.34 -16.36
CA GLU A 549 -1.64 -7.17 -15.80
C GLU A 549 -0.76 -6.49 -16.84
N SER A 550 0.04 -5.53 -16.39
CA SER A 550 0.94 -4.76 -17.24
C SER A 550 2.33 -4.65 -16.64
N ALA A 551 3.38 -4.65 -17.46
CA ALA A 551 4.75 -4.43 -17.01
C ALA A 551 5.11 -2.94 -16.78
N ALA A 552 4.19 -2.00 -17.00
CA ALA A 552 4.41 -0.57 -16.80
C ALA A 552 3.12 0.14 -16.36
N ASP A 553 3.28 1.30 -15.74
CA ASP A 553 2.14 2.17 -15.42
C ASP A 553 1.50 2.69 -16.71
N GLY A 554 0.18 2.81 -16.72
CA GLY A 554 -0.55 3.36 -17.86
C GLY A 554 -2.07 3.28 -17.68
N VAL A 555 -2.79 3.51 -18.77
CA VAL A 555 -4.25 3.44 -18.80
C VAL A 555 -4.66 2.62 -20.01
N CYS A 556 -5.54 1.63 -19.80
CA CYS A 556 -6.19 0.91 -20.89
C CYS A 556 -7.67 1.28 -21.00
N THR A 557 -8.27 1.02 -22.17
CA THR A 557 -9.72 1.06 -22.35
C THR A 557 -10.25 -0.36 -22.44
N VAL A 558 -11.37 -0.62 -21.79
CA VAL A 558 -12.14 -1.86 -21.90
C VAL A 558 -13.56 -1.53 -22.36
N LYS A 559 -14.02 -2.21 -23.41
CA LYS A 559 -15.33 -1.97 -24.00
C LYS A 559 -16.01 -3.29 -24.34
N LEU A 560 -17.33 -3.36 -24.14
CA LEU A 560 -18.18 -4.40 -24.70
C LEU A 560 -19.19 -3.75 -25.65
N ALA A 561 -19.36 -4.32 -26.84
CA ALA A 561 -20.19 -3.78 -27.90
C ALA A 561 -20.85 -4.87 -28.76
N ASP A 562 -21.76 -4.46 -29.65
CA ASP A 562 -22.24 -5.29 -30.74
C ASP A 562 -21.08 -5.58 -31.69
N ALA A 563 -20.84 -6.84 -32.03
CA ALA A 563 -19.76 -7.18 -32.96
C ALA A 563 -19.98 -6.64 -34.38
N ASN A 564 -21.21 -6.24 -34.74
CA ASN A 564 -21.53 -5.61 -36.02
C ASN A 564 -21.44 -4.08 -35.99
N ASP A 565 -21.35 -3.48 -34.80
CA ASP A 565 -21.24 -2.03 -34.61
C ASP A 565 -20.35 -1.71 -33.40
N ASP A 566 -19.06 -1.69 -33.65
CA ASP A 566 -18.04 -1.35 -32.66
C ASP A 566 -18.01 0.15 -32.31
N SER A 567 -18.90 0.97 -32.89
CA SER A 567 -19.07 2.38 -32.52
C SER A 567 -20.14 2.59 -31.45
N ASN A 568 -20.98 1.58 -31.19
CA ASN A 568 -21.94 1.61 -30.09
C ASN A 568 -21.24 1.41 -28.72
N HIS A 569 -21.52 2.28 -27.75
CA HIS A 569 -20.91 2.29 -26.41
C HIS A 569 -21.87 1.78 -25.33
N ALA A 570 -23.07 1.37 -25.71
CA ALA A 570 -24.19 1.23 -24.77
C ALA A 570 -24.15 -0.02 -23.90
N PHE A 571 -23.39 -1.06 -24.26
CA PHE A 571 -23.24 -2.22 -23.36
C PHE A 571 -22.35 -1.84 -22.17
N PHE A 572 -21.10 -1.45 -22.42
CA PHE A 572 -20.33 -0.55 -21.55
C PHE A 572 -19.06 -0.05 -22.28
N TYR A 573 -18.52 1.07 -21.80
CA TYR A 573 -17.27 1.65 -22.27
C TYR A 573 -16.56 2.31 -21.09
N ASP A 574 -15.38 1.80 -20.75
CA ASP A 574 -14.51 2.34 -19.71
C ASP A 574 -13.13 2.64 -20.30
N ASN A 575 -12.78 3.92 -20.36
CA ASN A 575 -11.49 4.38 -20.86
C ASN A 575 -10.54 4.86 -19.75
N GLY A 576 -10.85 4.56 -18.49
CA GLY A 576 -10.13 5.03 -17.31
C GLY A 576 -9.44 3.92 -16.52
N VAL A 577 -9.28 2.72 -17.08
CA VAL A 577 -8.71 1.58 -16.35
C VAL A 577 -7.22 1.80 -16.12
N LYS A 578 -6.88 2.33 -14.94
CA LYS A 578 -5.50 2.56 -14.51
C LYS A 578 -4.81 1.23 -14.26
N LEU A 579 -3.62 1.07 -14.82
CA LEU A 579 -2.75 -0.06 -14.62
C LEU A 579 -1.49 0.42 -13.91
N THR A 580 -1.13 -0.22 -12.81
CA THR A 580 0.17 -0.06 -12.14
C THR A 580 1.08 -1.19 -12.59
N ALA A 581 2.36 -0.88 -12.79
CA ALA A 581 3.36 -1.86 -13.19
C ALA A 581 3.39 -3.07 -12.25
N TYR A 582 3.23 -4.26 -12.82
CA TYR A 582 3.28 -5.58 -12.19
C TYR A 582 2.16 -5.87 -11.18
N GLU A 583 1.12 -5.05 -11.15
CA GLU A 583 -0.11 -5.33 -10.39
C GLU A 583 -1.19 -5.96 -11.28
N LYS A 584 -2.00 -6.83 -10.69
CA LYS A 584 -3.18 -7.39 -11.35
C LYS A 584 -4.39 -6.51 -11.04
N VAL A 585 -4.98 -5.95 -12.08
CA VAL A 585 -6.22 -5.18 -11.98
C VAL A 585 -7.39 -6.13 -12.25
N ALA A 586 -8.16 -6.46 -11.21
CA ALA A 586 -9.43 -7.15 -11.33
C ALA A 586 -10.50 -6.15 -11.80
N TYR A 587 -10.82 -6.20 -13.09
CA TYR A 587 -11.80 -5.33 -13.73
C TYR A 587 -13.18 -5.98 -13.71
N LYS A 588 -14.19 -5.23 -13.25
CA LYS A 588 -15.60 -5.68 -13.16
C LYS A 588 -16.54 -4.57 -13.63
N GLN A 589 -17.56 -4.96 -14.39
CA GLN A 589 -18.72 -4.11 -14.70
C GLN A 589 -20.00 -4.88 -14.38
N GLU A 590 -20.82 -4.38 -13.45
CA GLU A 590 -22.08 -5.00 -13.02
C GLU A 590 -23.00 -3.98 -12.31
N PRO A 591 -24.33 -4.03 -12.53
CA PRO A 591 -24.99 -4.75 -13.60
C PRO A 591 -24.89 -3.98 -14.93
N VAL A 592 -24.72 -4.69 -16.04
CA VAL A 592 -24.70 -4.09 -17.40
C VAL A 592 -25.68 -4.78 -18.34
N SER A 593 -26.17 -4.05 -19.32
CA SER A 593 -27.07 -4.55 -20.37
C SER A 593 -26.77 -3.84 -21.68
N PRO A 594 -26.97 -4.47 -22.84
CA PRO A 594 -26.95 -3.75 -24.10
C PRO A 594 -28.19 -2.83 -24.21
N ASP A 595 -28.15 -1.81 -25.05
CA ASP A 595 -29.29 -0.93 -25.35
C ASP A 595 -30.31 -1.58 -26.31
N GLN A 596 -29.86 -2.53 -27.10
CA GLN A 596 -30.68 -3.31 -28.02
C GLN A 596 -30.20 -4.76 -28.05
N ALA A 597 -30.95 -5.64 -28.71
CA ALA A 597 -30.52 -7.02 -28.86
C ALA A 597 -29.30 -7.11 -29.79
N TYR A 598 -28.23 -7.75 -29.32
CA TYR A 598 -27.04 -8.04 -30.11
C TYR A 598 -27.05 -9.49 -30.56
N GLU A 599 -26.69 -9.77 -31.81
CA GLU A 599 -26.51 -11.15 -32.28
C GLU A 599 -25.19 -11.76 -31.82
N LYS A 600 -24.16 -10.90 -31.65
CA LYS A 600 -22.80 -11.25 -31.26
C LYS A 600 -22.22 -10.12 -30.42
N VAL A 601 -21.37 -10.46 -29.46
CA VAL A 601 -20.69 -9.47 -28.61
C VAL A 601 -19.21 -9.38 -28.95
N MET A 602 -18.64 -8.18 -28.81
CA MET A 602 -17.24 -7.89 -29.01
C MET A 602 -16.65 -7.22 -27.78
N VAL A 603 -15.59 -7.80 -27.24
CA VAL A 603 -14.75 -7.19 -26.21
C VAL A 603 -13.58 -6.49 -26.89
N ILE A 604 -13.37 -5.23 -26.56
CA ILE A 604 -12.24 -4.44 -27.08
C ILE A 604 -11.37 -4.04 -25.91
N PHE A 605 -10.10 -4.43 -25.97
CA PHE A 605 -9.05 -3.86 -25.14
C PHE A 605 -8.22 -2.89 -25.98
N ASP A 606 -8.09 -1.65 -25.54
CA ASP A 606 -7.17 -0.68 -26.14
C ASP A 606 -6.03 -0.34 -25.20
N PHE A 607 -4.81 -0.55 -25.70
CA PHE A 607 -3.56 -0.26 -25.01
C PHE A 607 -2.79 0.88 -25.70
N GLY A 608 -3.47 1.72 -26.46
CA GLY A 608 -2.85 2.83 -27.20
C GLY A 608 -2.12 3.84 -26.31
N ARG A 609 -2.51 3.91 -25.03
CA ARG A 609 -1.94 4.78 -23.99
C ARG A 609 -0.93 4.08 -23.07
N MET A 610 -0.55 2.85 -23.40
CA MET A 610 0.54 2.15 -22.69
C MET A 610 1.89 2.54 -23.30
N PRO A 611 2.97 2.62 -22.49
CA PRO A 611 4.31 2.84 -23.01
C PRO A 611 4.74 1.76 -24.02
N ALA A 612 5.59 2.13 -24.98
CA ALA A 612 6.21 1.17 -25.88
C ALA A 612 7.07 0.16 -25.09
N GLY A 613 7.08 -1.09 -25.52
CA GLY A 613 7.77 -2.20 -24.86
C GLY A 613 7.00 -2.81 -23.69
N THR A 614 5.84 -2.27 -23.30
CA THR A 614 5.06 -2.81 -22.18
C THR A 614 4.44 -4.16 -22.53
N GLU A 615 4.81 -5.19 -21.77
CA GLU A 615 4.14 -6.49 -21.81
C GLU A 615 2.78 -6.42 -21.11
N ILE A 616 1.77 -7.01 -21.74
CA ILE A 616 0.38 -7.03 -21.27
C ILE A 616 -0.12 -8.46 -21.25
N ASN A 617 -0.78 -8.84 -20.15
CA ASN A 617 -1.52 -10.08 -20.01
C ASN A 617 -2.97 -9.76 -19.61
N VAL A 618 -3.95 -10.34 -20.30
CA VAL A 618 -5.35 -10.30 -19.86
C VAL A 618 -5.88 -11.72 -19.72
N THR A 619 -6.44 -12.03 -18.56
CA THR A 619 -7.00 -13.35 -18.21
C THR A 619 -8.39 -13.19 -17.60
N GLY A 620 -9.13 -14.28 -17.41
CA GLY A 620 -10.43 -14.24 -16.71
C GLY A 620 -11.47 -13.36 -17.41
N ILE A 621 -11.45 -13.35 -18.76
CA ILE A 621 -12.40 -12.58 -19.56
C ILE A 621 -13.72 -13.34 -19.61
N GLU A 622 -14.72 -12.83 -18.88
CA GLU A 622 -16.01 -13.48 -18.71
C GLU A 622 -17.16 -12.49 -18.84
N LEU A 623 -18.30 -12.98 -19.34
CA LEU A 623 -19.57 -12.28 -19.36
C LEU A 623 -20.61 -13.27 -18.86
N LYS A 624 -21.27 -12.94 -17.75
CA LYS A 624 -22.23 -13.82 -17.09
C LYS A 624 -23.58 -13.11 -17.02
N GLU A 625 -24.65 -13.80 -17.38
CA GLU A 625 -26.01 -13.31 -17.07
C GLU A 625 -26.23 -13.34 -15.56
N ILE A 626 -26.95 -12.37 -15.01
CA ILE A 626 -27.23 -12.31 -13.57
C ILE A 626 -28.74 -12.32 -13.29
N THR A 627 -29.15 -12.98 -12.21
CA THR A 627 -30.56 -13.05 -11.76
C THR A 627 -30.71 -12.67 -10.28
N GLY A 628 -31.76 -11.89 -9.94
CA GLY A 628 -32.03 -11.39 -8.58
C GLY A 628 -32.73 -10.02 -8.57
N GLU A 629 -33.48 -9.69 -7.51
CA GLU A 629 -34.12 -8.37 -7.32
C GLU A 629 -33.26 -7.46 -6.43
N SER A 630 -33.10 -6.19 -6.85
CA SER A 630 -32.64 -5.11 -5.98
C SER A 630 -33.74 -4.75 -4.98
N SER A 631 -33.46 -4.77 -3.68
CA SER A 631 -34.36 -4.19 -2.68
C SER A 631 -34.50 -2.69 -2.93
N GLY A 632 -35.72 -2.27 -3.28
CA GLY A 632 -36.01 -0.91 -3.70
C GLY A 632 -35.80 0.14 -2.60
N GLY A 633 -34.84 1.03 -2.85
CA GLY A 633 -34.99 2.45 -2.56
C GLY A 633 -35.27 3.15 -3.88
N ASP A 634 -36.35 3.92 -3.94
CA ASP A 634 -36.71 4.77 -5.08
C ASP A 634 -35.62 5.85 -5.24
N GLY A 635 -34.60 5.52 -6.03
CA GLY A 635 -33.56 6.40 -6.52
C GLY A 635 -33.46 6.16 -8.02
N GLY A 636 -33.85 7.17 -8.80
CA GLY A 636 -33.94 7.11 -10.26
C GLY A 636 -32.70 6.48 -10.90
N GLY A 637 -32.94 5.71 -11.96
CA GLY A 637 -31.93 4.93 -12.66
C GLY A 637 -30.67 5.74 -12.99
N ASN A 638 -29.53 5.18 -12.63
CA ASN A 638 -28.21 5.69 -12.95
C ASN A 638 -27.91 5.42 -14.44
N GLY A 639 -28.55 6.20 -15.30
CA GLY A 639 -28.08 6.43 -16.67
C GLY A 639 -27.14 7.63 -16.65
N GLY A 640 -25.83 7.38 -16.61
CA GLY A 640 -24.84 8.46 -16.61
C GLY A 640 -23.47 7.93 -16.98
N GLY A 641 -23.09 8.06 -18.26
CA GLY A 641 -21.78 7.63 -18.76
C GLY A 641 -20.64 8.36 -18.04
N SER A 642 -19.49 7.68 -17.89
CA SER A 642 -18.25 8.26 -17.35
C SER A 642 -17.97 9.66 -17.91
N LEU A 643 -17.65 10.61 -17.04
CA LEU A 643 -17.27 11.98 -17.40
C LEU A 643 -15.83 11.97 -17.91
N SER A 644 -15.61 12.35 -19.17
CA SER A 644 -14.28 12.47 -19.78
C SER A 644 -13.94 13.93 -20.05
N TYR A 645 -12.74 14.37 -19.68
CA TYR A 645 -12.29 15.75 -19.92
C TYR A 645 -12.36 16.16 -21.38
N ASP A 646 -12.01 15.22 -22.26
CA ASP A 646 -11.93 15.46 -23.69
C ASP A 646 -13.26 15.38 -24.43
N SER A 647 -14.35 15.08 -23.72
CA SER A 647 -15.66 15.00 -24.33
C SER A 647 -16.07 16.32 -24.98
N ALA A 648 -16.70 16.23 -26.15
CA ALA A 648 -17.12 17.40 -26.91
C ALA A 648 -18.21 18.23 -26.20
N ASP A 649 -18.87 17.63 -25.20
CA ASP A 649 -19.89 18.24 -24.35
C ASP A 649 -19.36 18.79 -23.02
N ASN A 650 -18.04 18.71 -22.77
CA ASN A 650 -17.44 19.39 -21.62
C ASN A 650 -17.46 20.92 -21.84
N LEU A 651 -18.43 21.58 -21.21
CA LEU A 651 -18.62 23.02 -21.21
C LEU A 651 -17.43 23.77 -20.59
N TRP A 652 -16.62 23.13 -19.74
CA TRP A 652 -15.46 23.74 -19.10
C TRP A 652 -14.21 23.79 -19.98
N LYS A 653 -14.08 22.89 -20.96
CA LYS A 653 -12.89 22.77 -21.82
C LYS A 653 -12.46 24.09 -22.51
N PRO A 654 -13.37 24.96 -23.01
CA PRO A 654 -13.00 26.27 -23.56
C PRO A 654 -12.47 27.28 -22.54
N VAL A 655 -12.68 27.05 -21.24
CA VAL A 655 -12.15 27.87 -20.15
C VAL A 655 -10.66 27.59 -20.00
N ASP A 656 -10.24 26.33 -19.95
CA ASP A 656 -8.83 25.94 -19.76
C ASP A 656 -7.90 26.33 -20.94
N ALA A 657 -8.46 26.64 -22.11
CA ALA A 657 -7.69 27.10 -23.26
C ALA A 657 -6.90 28.39 -22.95
N GLU A 658 -5.77 28.59 -23.64
CA GLU A 658 -4.93 29.78 -23.48
C GLU A 658 -5.75 31.07 -23.67
N GLY A 659 -5.79 31.93 -22.64
CA GLY A 659 -6.61 33.16 -22.63
C GLY A 659 -8.11 32.96 -22.37
N GLY A 660 -8.55 31.74 -22.05
CA GLY A 660 -9.96 31.39 -21.80
C GLY A 660 -10.50 31.80 -20.42
N HIS A 661 -9.62 32.16 -19.48
CA HIS A 661 -9.98 32.59 -18.13
C HIS A 661 -8.98 33.57 -17.53
N THR A 662 -9.37 34.13 -16.39
CA THR A 662 -8.54 34.89 -15.46
C THR A 662 -8.63 34.24 -14.09
N TYR A 663 -7.59 34.43 -13.27
CA TYR A 663 -7.61 33.98 -11.89
C TYR A 663 -7.86 35.14 -10.94
N SER A 664 -8.55 34.85 -9.85
CA SER A 664 -8.54 35.67 -8.64
C SER A 664 -8.11 34.80 -7.47
N GLN A 665 -7.49 35.40 -6.46
CA GLN A 665 -7.04 34.70 -5.26
C GLN A 665 -7.29 35.56 -4.04
N TYR A 666 -7.66 34.92 -2.94
CA TYR A 666 -7.67 35.54 -1.62
C TYR A 666 -7.06 34.59 -0.61
N TYR A 667 -5.90 34.97 -0.08
CA TYR A 667 -5.15 34.18 0.89
C TYR A 667 -4.94 34.99 2.16
N ALA A 668 -5.28 34.42 3.32
CA ALA A 668 -5.22 35.08 4.61
C ALA A 668 -4.99 34.07 5.74
N THR A 669 -4.47 34.50 6.87
CA THR A 669 -4.28 33.64 8.06
C THR A 669 -4.73 34.33 9.34
N GLY A 670 -4.79 33.57 10.43
CA GLY A 670 -5.21 34.07 11.73
C GLY A 670 -6.74 34.24 11.84
N SER A 671 -7.25 34.34 13.08
CA SER A 671 -8.65 34.67 13.33
C SER A 671 -9.03 36.10 12.91
N GLY A 672 -8.03 36.97 12.74
CA GLY A 672 -8.19 38.34 12.26
C GLY A 672 -8.15 38.51 10.74
N TRP A 673 -8.05 37.42 9.96
CA TRP A 673 -8.02 37.45 8.48
C TRP A 673 -6.92 38.34 7.92
N THR A 674 -5.70 38.19 8.45
CA THR A 674 -4.55 38.95 7.97
C THR A 674 -4.20 38.48 6.58
N GLN A 675 -4.32 39.37 5.59
CA GLN A 675 -4.07 39.04 4.19
C GLN A 675 -2.59 38.69 3.95
N LEU A 676 -2.37 37.58 3.27
CA LEU A 676 -1.07 37.07 2.83
C LEU A 676 -0.81 37.46 1.38
N ALA A 677 0.44 37.27 0.92
CA ALA A 677 0.75 37.35 -0.50
C ALA A 677 0.08 36.19 -1.23
N ASN A 678 -0.61 36.45 -2.33
CA ASN A 678 -1.27 35.40 -3.10
C ASN A 678 -0.22 34.47 -3.75
N PRO A 679 -0.42 33.14 -3.73
CA PRO A 679 0.41 32.17 -4.43
C PRO A 679 0.60 32.47 -5.92
N GLU A 680 1.76 32.07 -6.45
CA GLU A 680 1.98 32.06 -7.90
C GLU A 680 1.32 30.82 -8.51
N ILE A 681 0.41 31.05 -9.47
CA ILE A 681 -0.30 29.96 -10.16
C ILE A 681 0.45 29.58 -11.43
N THR A 682 0.76 28.30 -11.57
CA THR A 682 1.25 27.71 -12.82
C THR A 682 0.14 26.94 -13.49
N GLN A 683 -0.22 27.32 -14.72
CA GLN A 683 -1.13 26.55 -15.56
C GLN A 683 -0.35 25.78 -16.64
N LYS A 684 -0.65 24.50 -16.79
CA LYS A 684 -0.18 23.66 -17.90
C LYS A 684 -1.35 22.89 -18.50
N GLY A 685 -1.89 23.39 -19.61
CA GLY A 685 -3.08 22.79 -20.23
C GLY A 685 -4.27 22.87 -19.28
N ASN A 686 -4.86 21.73 -18.95
CA ASN A 686 -6.02 21.62 -18.07
C ASN A 686 -5.67 21.45 -16.58
N ALA A 687 -4.40 21.63 -16.22
CA ALA A 687 -3.90 21.53 -14.86
C ALA A 687 -3.45 22.88 -14.32
N TYR A 688 -3.76 23.13 -13.05
CA TYR A 688 -3.42 24.31 -12.27
C TYR A 688 -2.65 23.87 -11.03
N SER A 689 -1.46 24.43 -10.81
CA SER A 689 -0.66 24.14 -9.62
C SER A 689 -0.12 25.37 -8.94
N PHE A 690 -0.02 25.31 -7.61
CA PHE A 690 0.50 26.38 -6.75
C PHE A 690 0.84 25.83 -5.36
N THR A 691 1.57 26.60 -4.56
CA THR A 691 1.93 26.23 -3.19
C THR A 691 1.32 27.23 -2.20
N LEU A 692 0.74 26.69 -1.13
CA LEU A 692 0.23 27.44 0.02
C LEU A 692 1.30 27.45 1.11
N ASP A 693 2.25 28.38 1.01
CA ASP A 693 3.45 28.47 1.88
C ASP A 693 3.14 28.72 3.37
N THR A 694 1.90 29.05 3.72
CA THR A 694 1.50 29.40 5.10
C THR A 694 0.23 28.65 5.51
N GLU A 695 0.21 28.15 6.74
CA GLU A 695 -0.99 27.51 7.27
C GLU A 695 -2.16 28.49 7.40
N THR A 696 -3.37 27.97 7.22
CA THR A 696 -4.62 28.70 7.47
C THR A 696 -5.54 27.89 8.36
N MET A 697 -6.54 28.54 8.98
CA MET A 697 -7.36 27.91 10.03
C MET A 697 -8.84 27.83 9.69
N ASN A 698 -9.35 28.72 8.83
CA ASN A 698 -10.78 28.83 8.57
C ASN A 698 -11.08 28.64 7.08
N GLN A 699 -12.26 28.10 6.80
CA GLN A 699 -12.84 28.14 5.46
C GLN A 699 -12.81 29.56 4.90
N TRP A 700 -12.55 29.69 3.61
CA TRP A 700 -12.41 30.92 2.82
C TRP A 700 -11.08 31.66 3.03
N GLN A 701 -10.12 31.08 3.75
CA GLN A 701 -8.81 31.69 3.94
C GLN A 701 -7.81 31.40 2.82
N ALA A 702 -8.07 30.43 1.93
CA ALA A 702 -7.16 30.07 0.83
C ALA A 702 -7.96 29.83 -0.45
N GLN A 703 -8.50 30.91 -1.02
CA GLN A 703 -9.43 30.88 -2.14
C GLN A 703 -8.71 31.03 -3.48
N PHE A 704 -9.01 30.12 -4.41
CA PHE A 704 -8.60 30.14 -5.79
C PHE A 704 -9.81 30.15 -6.72
N PHE A 705 -9.92 31.19 -7.53
CA PHE A 705 -11.03 31.41 -8.46
C PHE A 705 -10.55 31.24 -9.90
N ILE A 706 -11.31 30.47 -10.69
CA ILE A 706 -11.16 30.40 -12.15
C ILE A 706 -12.40 31.07 -12.76
N ILE A 707 -12.17 32.20 -13.43
CA ILE A 707 -13.22 33.07 -13.97
C ILE A 707 -13.07 33.14 -15.49
N PRO A 708 -14.02 32.60 -16.28
CA PRO A 708 -13.97 32.66 -17.74
C PRO A 708 -13.84 34.12 -18.25
N THR A 709 -12.96 34.36 -19.23
CA THR A 709 -12.72 35.71 -19.80
C THR A 709 -13.86 36.19 -20.68
N ASP A 710 -14.64 35.24 -21.22
CA ASP A 710 -15.86 35.50 -21.94
C ASP A 710 -17.01 34.87 -21.16
N ALA A 711 -17.73 35.73 -20.44
CA ALA A 711 -18.88 35.37 -19.62
C ALA A 711 -19.98 34.62 -20.42
N THR A 712 -20.01 34.71 -21.75
CA THR A 712 -20.99 33.99 -22.56
C THR A 712 -20.66 32.52 -22.79
N LYS A 713 -19.47 32.04 -22.37
CA LYS A 713 -18.99 30.68 -22.67
C LYS A 713 -19.61 29.59 -21.82
N ILE A 714 -20.07 29.88 -20.60
CA ILE A 714 -20.74 28.88 -19.74
C ILE A 714 -21.97 29.51 -19.09
N SER A 715 -23.11 29.39 -19.76
CA SER A 715 -24.42 29.70 -19.19
C SER A 715 -25.09 28.44 -18.68
N LEU A 716 -25.74 28.50 -17.52
CA LEU A 716 -26.55 27.42 -16.96
C LEU A 716 -28.04 27.80 -16.99
N SER A 717 -28.90 26.78 -17.01
CA SER A 717 -30.37 26.93 -16.96
C SER A 717 -30.95 26.10 -15.81
N ALA A 718 -31.90 26.69 -15.08
CA ALA A 718 -32.65 25.99 -14.04
C ALA A 718 -33.58 24.88 -14.57
N GLU A 719 -33.82 24.84 -15.88
CA GLU A 719 -34.61 23.79 -16.54
C GLU A 719 -33.80 22.53 -16.84
N LYS A 720 -32.47 22.59 -16.66
CA LYS A 720 -31.54 21.51 -16.97
C LYS A 720 -30.92 20.91 -15.72
N LYS A 721 -30.28 19.77 -15.88
CA LYS A 721 -29.42 19.16 -14.86
C LYS A 721 -27.99 19.05 -15.40
N TYR A 722 -27.02 18.98 -14.50
CA TYR A 722 -25.61 19.02 -14.85
C TYR A 722 -24.81 17.96 -14.11
N ASP A 723 -23.80 17.43 -14.78
CA ASP A 723 -22.75 16.61 -14.17
C ASP A 723 -21.48 17.46 -14.02
N PHE A 724 -20.78 17.29 -12.90
CA PHE A 724 -19.52 17.96 -12.61
C PHE A 724 -18.47 16.95 -12.16
N GLN A 725 -17.23 17.12 -12.63
CA GLN A 725 -16.09 16.41 -12.08
C GLN A 725 -14.83 17.26 -12.11
N CYS A 726 -13.94 17.08 -11.15
CA CYS A 726 -12.55 17.51 -11.26
C CYS A 726 -11.64 16.60 -10.45
N THR A 727 -10.35 16.68 -10.72
CA THR A 727 -9.32 15.94 -9.98
C THR A 727 -8.46 16.91 -9.17
N VAL A 728 -8.18 16.57 -7.93
CA VAL A 728 -7.31 17.32 -7.01
C VAL A 728 -6.26 16.38 -6.42
N GLU A 729 -5.02 16.84 -6.35
CA GLU A 729 -3.91 16.18 -5.65
C GLU A 729 -3.25 17.21 -4.75
N LEU A 730 -2.96 16.84 -3.50
CA LEU A 730 -2.35 17.71 -2.49
C LEU A 730 -1.07 17.06 -1.95
N SER A 731 -0.06 17.83 -1.55
CA SER A 731 1.12 17.28 -0.85
C SER A 731 0.93 17.14 0.67
N GLN A 732 -0.19 17.62 1.20
CA GLN A 732 -0.56 17.58 2.61
C GLN A 732 -2.05 17.27 2.73
N ASP A 733 -2.45 16.66 3.84
CA ASP A 733 -3.86 16.42 4.14
C ASP A 733 -4.54 17.78 4.34
N VAL A 734 -5.65 18.01 3.65
CA VAL A 734 -6.48 19.20 3.85
C VAL A 734 -7.92 18.77 4.07
N ASN A 735 -8.37 18.97 5.31
CA ASN A 735 -9.74 18.68 5.67
C ASN A 735 -10.66 19.79 5.16
N GLN A 736 -11.83 19.39 4.67
CA GLN A 736 -12.93 20.27 4.32
C GLN A 736 -12.62 21.29 3.21
N VAL A 737 -11.83 20.88 2.21
CA VAL A 737 -11.63 21.62 0.94
C VAL A 737 -12.99 21.90 0.32
N THR A 738 -13.23 23.18 -0.01
CA THR A 738 -14.52 23.61 -0.55
C THR A 738 -14.47 23.69 -2.06
N PHE A 739 -15.45 23.05 -2.71
CA PHE A 739 -15.69 23.09 -4.14
C PHE A 739 -16.97 23.87 -4.39
N LYS A 740 -16.92 24.95 -5.17
CA LYS A 740 -18.12 25.76 -5.47
C LYS A 740 -18.12 26.24 -6.92
N LEU A 741 -19.22 25.97 -7.62
CA LEU A 741 -19.48 26.51 -8.95
C LEU A 741 -20.67 27.47 -8.86
N THR A 742 -20.45 28.75 -9.16
CA THR A 742 -21.40 29.82 -8.85
C THR A 742 -21.49 30.89 -9.93
N ASP A 743 -22.63 31.59 -9.99
CA ASP A 743 -22.83 32.75 -10.84
C ASP A 743 -21.75 33.83 -10.58
N THR A 744 -21.24 34.41 -11.65
CA THR A 744 -20.24 35.48 -11.58
C THR A 744 -20.78 36.78 -10.97
N THR A 745 -22.10 37.00 -10.98
CA THR A 745 -22.79 38.22 -10.55
C THR A 745 -23.52 38.11 -9.21
N ASP A 746 -23.82 36.89 -8.76
CA ASP A 746 -24.49 36.61 -7.48
C ASP A 746 -23.91 35.34 -6.83
N ASP A 747 -23.06 35.52 -5.81
CA ASP A 747 -22.40 34.41 -5.10
C ASP A 747 -23.38 33.52 -4.31
N GLY A 748 -24.64 33.97 -4.12
CA GLY A 748 -25.73 33.20 -3.54
C GLY A 748 -26.45 32.30 -4.54
N ASN A 749 -26.25 32.50 -5.85
CA ASN A 749 -26.77 31.67 -6.93
C ASN A 749 -25.67 30.68 -7.37
N PHE A 750 -25.65 29.48 -6.81
CA PHE A 750 -24.63 28.47 -7.10
C PHE A 750 -25.23 27.13 -7.50
N LEU A 751 -24.54 26.42 -8.39
CA LEU A 751 -24.93 25.09 -8.83
C LEU A 751 -24.69 24.07 -7.69
N PHE A 752 -23.52 24.16 -7.04
CA PHE A 752 -23.20 23.39 -5.85
C PHE A 752 -22.18 24.13 -4.98
N THR A 753 -22.16 23.75 -3.69
CA THR A 753 -21.10 24.08 -2.74
C THR A 753 -20.90 22.86 -1.83
N GLU A 754 -19.77 22.20 -1.96
CA GLU A 754 -19.49 20.94 -1.26
C GLU A 754 -18.16 21.03 -0.52
N ARG A 755 -18.03 20.26 0.56
CA ARG A 755 -16.77 20.15 1.32
C ARG A 755 -16.34 18.70 1.37
N ARG A 756 -15.06 18.45 1.14
CA ARG A 756 -14.47 17.11 1.18
C ARG A 756 -13.11 17.17 1.85
N ASP A 757 -12.78 16.11 2.57
CA ASP A 757 -11.43 15.90 3.08
C ASP A 757 -10.60 15.29 1.95
N ILE A 758 -9.37 15.76 1.78
CA ILE A 758 -8.46 15.30 0.73
C ILE A 758 -7.15 14.86 1.37
N THR A 759 -6.81 13.59 1.18
CA THR A 759 -5.57 12.97 1.66
C THR A 759 -4.40 13.34 0.76
N ALA A 760 -3.24 13.59 1.36
CA ALA A 760 -1.99 13.89 0.68
C ALA A 760 -1.55 12.76 -0.26
N PHE A 761 -0.95 13.13 -1.39
CA PHE A 761 -0.35 12.27 -2.40
C PHE A 761 -1.29 11.24 -3.04
N GLU A 762 -2.59 11.37 -2.83
CA GLU A 762 -3.63 10.58 -3.48
C GLU A 762 -4.31 11.42 -4.57
N THR A 763 -4.73 10.74 -5.64
CA THR A 763 -5.62 11.36 -6.63
C THR A 763 -7.04 11.39 -6.07
N PHE A 764 -7.52 12.58 -5.71
CA PHE A 764 -8.89 12.79 -5.30
C PHE A 764 -9.76 13.24 -6.47
N VAL A 765 -10.82 12.50 -6.78
CA VAL A 765 -11.79 12.87 -7.82
C VAL A 765 -13.06 13.37 -7.15
N PHE A 766 -13.33 14.67 -7.28
CA PHE A 766 -14.60 15.24 -6.87
C PHE A 766 -15.60 15.11 -8.02
N SER A 767 -16.71 14.42 -7.80
CA SER A 767 -17.74 14.20 -8.82
C SER A 767 -19.15 14.40 -8.24
N LEU A 768 -20.02 15.01 -9.03
CA LEU A 768 -21.44 15.20 -8.76
C LEU A 768 -22.22 14.89 -10.04
N ASN A 769 -23.26 14.08 -9.94
CA ASN A 769 -24.11 13.74 -11.07
C ASN A 769 -25.52 14.31 -10.87
N GLU A 770 -26.19 14.62 -11.98
CA GLU A 770 -27.60 15.00 -11.99
C GLU A 770 -27.93 16.23 -11.07
N VAL A 771 -26.98 17.18 -10.96
CA VAL A 771 -27.15 18.39 -10.15
C VAL A 771 -28.20 19.30 -10.78
N SER A 772 -29.20 19.72 -10.00
CA SER A 772 -30.24 20.63 -10.50
C SER A 772 -29.62 21.96 -10.92
N GLY A 773 -29.91 22.40 -12.14
CA GLY A 773 -29.36 23.62 -12.72
C GLY A 773 -29.81 24.90 -12.02
N ILE A 774 -29.11 25.98 -12.33
CA ILE A 774 -29.46 27.35 -11.94
C ILE A 774 -29.53 28.23 -13.19
N ASP A 775 -30.32 29.30 -13.14
CA ASP A 775 -30.27 30.33 -14.19
C ASP A 775 -29.06 31.23 -13.92
N ALA A 776 -27.99 31.03 -14.67
CA ALA A 776 -26.77 31.82 -14.57
C ALA A 776 -26.27 32.17 -15.98
N ALA A 777 -26.12 33.46 -16.27
CA ALA A 777 -25.60 33.92 -17.55
C ALA A 777 -24.11 33.56 -17.73
N ALA A 778 -23.38 33.43 -16.62
CA ALA A 778 -21.97 33.07 -16.55
C ALA A 778 -21.62 32.50 -15.18
N VAL A 779 -20.76 31.47 -15.12
CA VAL A 779 -20.30 30.87 -13.86
C VAL A 779 -18.78 30.96 -13.66
N LYS A 780 -18.34 30.93 -12.40
CA LYS A 780 -16.94 30.83 -11.95
C LYS A 780 -16.77 29.62 -11.05
N MET A 781 -15.60 28.98 -11.13
CA MET A 781 -15.21 27.89 -10.22
C MET A 781 -14.40 28.45 -9.07
N VAL A 782 -14.71 28.00 -7.86
CA VAL A 782 -14.02 28.39 -6.63
C VAL A 782 -13.56 27.13 -5.93
N PHE A 783 -12.26 27.06 -5.67
CA PHE A 783 -11.66 26.13 -4.74
C PHE A 783 -11.22 26.90 -3.51
N ASP A 784 -11.52 26.40 -2.32
CA ASP A 784 -10.98 26.95 -1.08
C ASP A 784 -10.32 25.85 -0.24
N PHE A 785 -9.06 26.09 0.09
CA PHE A 785 -8.22 25.20 0.88
C PHE A 785 -8.05 25.73 2.32
N GLY A 786 -9.01 26.54 2.80
CA GLY A 786 -8.96 27.14 4.13
C GLY A 786 -8.94 26.05 5.22
N GLY A 787 -7.91 26.08 6.08
CA GLY A 787 -7.58 24.97 6.98
C GLY A 787 -6.32 24.19 6.55
N ASN A 788 -5.63 24.59 5.48
CA ASN A 788 -4.43 23.93 4.99
C ASN A 788 -3.23 24.02 5.97
N PRO A 789 -2.39 22.98 6.03
CA PRO A 789 -1.02 23.07 6.55
C PRO A 789 -0.13 24.00 5.70
N ALA A 790 0.96 24.49 6.28
CA ALA A 790 1.98 25.22 5.53
C ALA A 790 2.63 24.33 4.45
N ASP A 791 3.16 24.96 3.41
CA ASP A 791 3.84 24.32 2.28
C ASP A 791 2.99 23.26 1.54
N THR A 792 1.65 23.43 1.55
CA THR A 792 0.75 22.55 0.80
C THR A 792 0.85 22.84 -0.69
N GLU A 793 1.37 21.89 -1.45
CA GLU A 793 1.36 21.91 -2.91
C GLU A 793 -0.02 21.44 -3.38
N VAL A 794 -0.64 22.21 -4.25
CA VAL A 794 -1.97 21.95 -4.81
C VAL A 794 -1.83 21.70 -6.31
N LEU A 795 -2.46 20.62 -6.79
CA LEU A 795 -2.67 20.36 -8.20
C LEU A 795 -4.16 20.10 -8.45
N ILE A 796 -4.78 20.91 -9.30
CA ILE A 796 -6.16 20.74 -9.76
C ILE A 796 -6.11 20.45 -11.26
N LYS A 797 -6.78 19.41 -11.74
CA LYS A 797 -6.82 19.04 -13.15
C LYS A 797 -8.19 18.51 -13.58
N ASP A 798 -8.39 18.43 -14.88
CA ASP A 798 -9.53 17.76 -15.51
C ASP A 798 -10.89 18.27 -15.01
N ILE A 799 -11.13 19.59 -15.03
CA ILE A 799 -12.46 20.13 -14.68
C ILE A 799 -13.43 19.84 -15.84
N ILE A 800 -14.54 19.19 -15.50
CA ILE A 800 -15.59 18.74 -16.40
C ILE A 800 -16.91 19.30 -15.90
N LEU A 801 -17.63 19.97 -16.79
CA LEU A 801 -19.00 20.38 -16.57
C LEU A 801 -19.79 20.07 -17.83
N ARG A 802 -20.87 19.31 -17.73
CA ARG A 802 -21.76 19.05 -18.88
C ARG A 802 -23.21 19.02 -18.46
N GLU A 803 -24.10 19.19 -19.44
CA GLU A 803 -25.52 18.88 -19.22
C GLU A 803 -25.69 17.37 -19.01
N HIS A 804 -26.40 17.01 -17.95
CA HIS A 804 -26.78 15.63 -17.65
C HIS A 804 -27.72 15.11 -18.75
N LYS A 805 -27.52 13.85 -19.18
CA LYS A 805 -28.19 13.27 -20.36
C LYS A 805 -29.25 12.26 -20.00
#